data_AF-A0A6M2AB91-F1
#
_entry.id   AF-A0A6M2AB91-F1
#
_cell.length_a   1.000
_cell.length_b   1.000
_cell.length_c   1.000
_cell.angle_alpha   90.00
_cell.angle_beta   90.00
_cell.angle_gamma   90.00
#
_symmetry.space_group_name_H-M   'P 1'
#
loop_
_entity.id
_entity.type
_entity.pdbx_description
1 polymer ?
#
loop_
_entity_poly.entity_id
_entity_poly.type
_entity_poly.pdbx_seq_one_letter_code
_entity_poly.pdbx_strand_id
1 'polypeptide(L)'
;MEGGLRDLIESFLETAFVEVASLRTYADPLEEVICGEFTEICNAFEKSHLQESSSWRSVYQARRLASILIDEKGELDISLTKKSLRFLEENFYSLGPNRFHDTPRLLHVKRILRSFAEERAFVLALKRIYAPHENSPIQKLIRETLLLTDGTLITHSHARQAAFSALLTYLRQNVGSCFATAPAIMIQQEQPLQFLEDMGQLFGTGRLTRTIEGNEYAVPFSPHWGMGDLLKPLPLYLFGENPYDLLALSPGLQAAFVAAGLIKSKSAKLSARCLKKYLNLEEKDPFSMLTPHSLIREILLKSQDLTEEEVETFQKRPMEEVARELVIQRPVSRGDKRISCEKYLKKWEAAKGGFKALTDNAILKAWEFTLASLSEAKADFAKWNFFTSLGVQVEEPHGIGESLFRTLQTLVDRYREDVEAAQSRFDHMSAQLKYLEGRMRRASSESEAGWLRADYQMRRHEVNRVVVEGQEAEDKMRRLSQLYPFLIDFYGGKIRDYFQEVYDPQMHDVVAHPYDDSPAGFRLLYKHGRANPSLWTLIHSPSEYIQYLTAFFVSTEMDLAALPELEGLRREISELVATTIHTIKESEFLESSIHRLAKAYREPHVEDPLENLEKVNRKPWSYTSGGTMETLVSCYYGSGTKPKEEKKWIEKENELLAFWIEILRAVPLSTQKLYEQDPNRSMLAFSPTHAFICKPGWSLFRKSWESDLYPYTWIRDVWLSGQEAFLEKQLLSGRMIHYLTERVLGFFPSSYRTLARAILPDFAPPMYPAEFRRRVLEVLVNQKWLQRGGLMQLADEIDSLFYRLLPLFPEHDLRDHFRRVLEQLSEIQKETKEEMFRLFSPLEEEIGRYRMLSSLDLRRIIKGLYIQASNTTRSPVLSHDRILEVMRKEGLAFPEPFLVADTNWVNNAFGFTLNPGTRDLEFWRFDFSGS
;
A
#
# COMPACT_ATOMS: atom_id res chain seq x y z
N MET A 1 25.08 37.97 14.90
CA MET A 1 24.55 37.92 16.28
C MET A 1 23.15 37.33 16.34
N GLU A 2 22.21 37.70 15.47
CA GLU A 2 20.85 37.12 15.46
C GLU A 2 20.78 35.61 15.17
N GLY A 3 21.73 35.06 14.38
CA GLY A 3 21.80 33.61 14.10
C GLY A 3 22.02 32.74 15.35
N GLY A 4 22.88 33.16 16.30
CA GLY A 4 23.16 32.38 17.51
C GLY A 4 22.05 32.45 18.58
N LEU A 5 21.22 33.50 18.56
CA LEU A 5 20.04 33.62 19.44
C LEU A 5 18.79 32.99 18.82
N ARG A 6 18.67 32.93 17.49
CA ARG A 6 17.63 32.16 16.79
C ARG A 6 17.64 30.71 17.24
N ASP A 7 18.82 30.11 17.28
CA ASP A 7 19.05 28.74 17.75
C ASP A 7 18.59 28.53 19.20
N LEU A 8 18.57 29.56 20.05
CA LEU A 8 18.24 29.45 21.48
C LEU A 8 16.83 28.90 21.75
N ILE A 9 15.77 29.49 21.19
CA ILE A 9 14.38 29.05 21.44
C ILE A 9 14.05 27.76 20.66
N GLU A 10 14.58 27.63 19.45
CA GLU A 10 14.38 26.42 18.64
C GLU A 10 15.02 25.21 19.32
N SER A 11 16.21 25.39 19.90
CA SER A 11 16.88 24.35 20.68
C SER A 11 16.42 24.25 22.13
N PHE A 12 15.77 25.27 22.73
CA PHE A 12 15.41 25.24 24.15
C PHE A 12 14.57 24.02 24.53
N LEU A 13 13.49 23.76 23.79
CA LEU A 13 12.65 22.58 24.03
C LEU A 13 13.43 21.27 23.84
N GLU A 14 14.27 21.21 22.81
CA GLU A 14 15.12 20.04 22.55
C GLU A 14 16.15 19.80 23.66
N THR A 15 16.86 20.85 24.08
CA THR A 15 17.87 20.81 25.14
C THR A 15 17.23 20.46 26.48
N ALA A 16 16.13 21.11 26.86
CA ALA A 16 15.37 20.79 28.07
C ALA A 16 14.94 19.33 28.08
N PHE A 17 14.42 18.84 26.95
CA PHE A 17 14.02 17.44 26.82
C PHE A 17 15.20 16.47 26.90
N VAL A 18 16.30 16.73 26.18
CA VAL A 18 17.51 15.89 26.19
C VAL A 18 18.14 15.84 27.58
N GLU A 19 18.22 16.96 28.27
CA GLU A 19 18.77 17.06 29.62
C GLU A 19 17.98 16.17 30.58
N VAL A 20 16.66 16.37 30.69
CA VAL A 20 15.81 15.56 31.57
C VAL A 20 15.77 14.09 31.13
N ALA A 21 15.70 13.81 29.83
CA ALA A 21 15.73 12.44 29.32
C ALA A 21 17.03 11.70 29.67
N SER A 22 18.17 12.40 29.65
CA SER A 22 19.49 11.81 29.97
C SER A 22 19.67 11.45 31.43
N LEU A 23 18.92 12.11 32.32
CA LEU A 23 18.92 11.83 33.76
C LEU A 23 17.99 10.67 34.13
N ARG A 24 17.09 10.26 33.24
CA ARG A 24 16.12 9.21 33.50
C ARG A 24 16.78 7.84 33.44
N THR A 25 16.60 7.06 34.51
CA THR A 25 17.00 5.66 34.57
C THR A 25 15.76 4.79 34.73
N TYR A 26 15.72 3.67 34.01
CA TYR A 26 14.60 2.73 34.06
C TYR A 26 15.02 1.52 34.88
N ALA A 27 14.38 1.32 36.04
CA ALA A 27 14.63 0.14 36.87
C ALA A 27 13.93 -1.11 36.32
N ASP A 28 12.83 -0.92 35.59
CA ASP A 28 12.02 -1.97 34.99
C ASP A 28 12.16 -1.95 33.45
N PRO A 29 12.59 -3.05 32.79
CA PRO A 29 12.63 -3.15 31.34
C PRO A 29 11.29 -2.87 30.66
N LEU A 30 10.16 -3.15 31.33
CA LEU A 30 8.84 -2.85 30.82
C LEU A 30 8.55 -1.34 30.82
N GLU A 31 9.02 -0.63 31.84
CA GLU A 31 8.95 0.82 31.90
C GLU A 31 9.81 1.44 30.80
N GLU A 32 11.03 0.95 30.57
CA GLU A 32 11.89 1.41 29.47
C GLU A 32 11.21 1.26 28.10
N VAL A 33 10.53 0.13 27.85
CA VAL A 33 9.84 -0.10 26.58
C VAL A 33 8.68 0.86 26.35
N ILE A 34 7.97 1.25 27.41
CA ILE A 34 6.79 2.12 27.33
C ILE A 34 7.18 3.59 27.34
N CYS A 35 8.12 3.95 28.21
CA CYS A 35 8.48 5.32 28.56
C CYS A 35 9.79 5.79 27.91
N GLY A 36 10.58 4.88 27.33
CA GLY A 36 11.86 5.17 26.71
C GLY A 36 11.78 6.27 25.65
N GLU A 37 12.69 7.24 25.75
CA GLU A 37 12.68 8.42 24.87
C GLU A 37 13.53 8.26 23.61
N PHE A 38 14.56 7.39 23.67
CA PHE A 38 15.41 7.01 22.54
C PHE A 38 15.87 8.21 21.69
N THR A 39 16.32 9.28 22.35
CA THR A 39 16.48 10.61 21.74
C THR A 39 17.45 10.61 20.57
N GLU A 40 18.58 9.91 20.68
CA GLU A 40 19.60 9.85 19.63
C GLU A 40 19.05 9.27 18.31
N ILE A 41 18.47 8.07 18.35
CA ILE A 41 17.95 7.41 17.15
C ILE A 41 16.75 8.16 16.56
N CYS A 42 15.89 8.73 17.40
CA CYS A 42 14.75 9.49 16.91
C CYS A 42 15.21 10.77 16.22
N ASN A 43 16.16 11.51 16.79
CA ASN A 43 16.73 12.69 16.16
C ASN A 43 17.39 12.36 14.81
N ALA A 44 17.96 11.15 14.68
CA ALA A 44 18.52 10.66 13.42
C ALA A 44 17.43 10.43 12.35
N PHE A 45 16.25 9.92 12.73
CA PHE A 45 15.08 9.84 11.84
C PHE A 45 14.63 11.22 11.38
N GLU A 46 14.37 12.14 12.32
CA GLU A 46 13.88 13.50 12.03
C GLU A 46 14.82 14.26 11.06
N LYS A 47 16.14 14.16 11.28
CA LYS A 47 17.15 14.83 10.42
C LYS A 47 17.31 14.20 9.03
N SER A 48 16.96 12.93 8.88
CA SER A 48 17.13 12.22 7.61
C SER A 48 15.91 12.29 6.70
N HIS A 49 14.72 12.62 7.23
CA HIS A 49 13.44 12.70 6.50
C HIS A 49 12.97 11.43 5.74
N LEU A 50 13.79 10.37 5.70
CA LEU A 50 13.50 9.13 4.97
C LEU A 50 12.39 8.31 5.63
N GLN A 51 12.34 8.30 6.96
CA GLN A 51 11.45 7.48 7.78
C GLN A 51 11.05 8.24 9.04
N GLU A 52 9.85 7.97 9.54
CA GLU A 52 9.26 8.69 10.68
C GLU A 52 9.62 8.04 12.03
N SER A 53 10.08 8.86 12.99
CA SER A 53 10.50 8.34 14.30
C SER A 53 9.35 7.72 15.10
N SER A 54 8.12 8.23 14.93
CA SER A 54 6.91 7.71 15.58
C SER A 54 6.52 6.32 15.06
N SER A 55 6.75 6.02 13.78
CA SER A 55 6.54 4.68 13.22
C SER A 55 7.56 3.68 13.76
N TRP A 56 8.83 4.08 13.88
CA TRP A 56 9.84 3.24 14.52
C TRP A 56 9.50 2.92 15.98
N ARG A 57 9.12 3.94 16.79
CA ARG A 57 8.72 3.72 18.18
C ARG A 57 7.53 2.79 18.29
N SER A 58 6.52 2.94 17.44
CA SER A 58 5.34 2.06 17.36
C SER A 58 5.75 0.59 17.17
N VAL A 59 6.56 0.30 16.15
CA VAL A 59 7.00 -1.08 15.83
C VAL A 59 7.93 -1.63 16.91
N TYR A 60 8.86 -0.81 17.40
CA TYR A 60 9.78 -1.20 18.47
C TYR A 60 9.00 -1.56 19.74
N GLN A 61 8.11 -0.68 20.20
CA GLN A 61 7.31 -0.88 21.40
C GLN A 61 6.42 -2.13 21.26
N ALA A 62 5.71 -2.28 20.14
CA ALA A 62 4.85 -3.44 19.88
C ALA A 62 5.63 -4.77 19.93
N ARG A 63 6.80 -4.82 19.28
CA ARG A 63 7.66 -6.02 19.26
C ARG A 63 8.19 -6.35 20.65
N ARG A 64 8.65 -5.34 21.39
CA ARG A 64 9.20 -5.53 22.74
C ARG A 64 8.13 -5.93 23.75
N LEU A 65 6.97 -5.27 23.73
CA LEU A 65 5.82 -5.66 24.53
C LEU A 65 5.41 -7.10 24.24
N ALA A 66 5.30 -7.49 22.96
CA ALA A 66 4.97 -8.88 22.63
C ALA A 66 6.00 -9.88 23.18
N SER A 67 7.29 -9.57 23.11
CA SER A 67 8.35 -10.44 23.66
C SER A 67 8.37 -10.53 25.19
N ILE A 68 7.91 -9.48 25.89
CA ILE A 68 7.89 -9.43 27.36
C ILE A 68 6.61 -10.04 27.92
N LEU A 69 5.48 -9.77 27.28
CA LEU A 69 4.16 -10.16 27.75
C LEU A 69 3.79 -11.60 27.40
N ILE A 70 4.42 -12.19 26.39
CA ILE A 70 4.16 -13.58 25.99
C ILE A 70 5.39 -14.43 26.31
N ASP A 71 5.20 -15.41 27.18
CA ASP A 71 6.27 -16.30 27.65
C ASP A 71 6.74 -17.30 26.59
N GLU A 72 7.75 -18.11 26.93
CA GLU A 72 8.27 -19.16 26.05
C GLU A 72 7.25 -20.25 25.70
N LYS A 73 6.20 -20.44 26.51
CA LYS A 73 5.09 -21.36 26.24
C LYS A 73 4.02 -20.72 25.36
N GLY A 74 4.14 -19.44 25.06
CA GLY A 74 3.20 -18.66 24.27
C GLY A 74 1.96 -18.23 25.07
N GLU A 75 2.03 -18.21 26.40
CA GLU A 75 0.95 -17.73 27.27
C GLU A 75 1.15 -16.24 27.57
N LEU A 76 0.05 -15.48 27.60
CA LEU A 76 0.08 -14.05 27.93
C LEU A 76 0.08 -13.85 29.45
N ASP A 77 1.05 -13.10 29.95
CA ASP A 77 1.10 -12.69 31.35
C ASP A 77 0.15 -11.50 31.61
N ILE A 78 -1.01 -11.80 32.21
CA ILE A 78 -2.04 -10.82 32.55
C ILE A 78 -1.56 -9.82 33.62
N SER A 79 -0.68 -10.24 34.53
CA SER A 79 -0.13 -9.37 35.57
C SER A 79 0.76 -8.30 34.95
N LEU A 80 1.68 -8.72 34.07
CA LEU A 80 2.53 -7.79 33.32
C LEU A 80 1.69 -6.92 32.37
N THR A 81 0.65 -7.46 31.74
CA THR A 81 -0.26 -6.67 30.88
C THR A 81 -0.92 -5.53 31.66
N LYS A 82 -1.44 -5.80 32.86
CA LYS A 82 -2.02 -4.77 33.75
C LYS A 82 -0.96 -3.77 34.23
N LYS A 83 0.26 -4.22 34.46
CA LYS A 83 1.40 -3.35 34.81
C LYS A 83 1.76 -2.42 33.65
N SER A 84 1.81 -2.93 32.42
CA SER A 84 2.03 -2.14 31.20
C SER A 84 0.95 -1.06 31.03
N LEU A 85 -0.31 -1.43 31.23
CA LEU A 85 -1.43 -0.49 31.13
C LEU A 85 -1.29 0.66 32.13
N ARG A 86 -0.90 0.35 33.38
CA ARG A 86 -0.65 1.37 34.41
C ARG A 86 0.49 2.32 34.04
N PHE A 87 1.65 1.78 33.65
CA PHE A 87 2.78 2.61 33.23
C PHE A 87 2.42 3.53 32.07
N LEU A 88 1.65 3.02 31.11
CA LEU A 88 1.16 3.78 29.98
C LEU A 88 0.19 4.88 30.40
N GLU A 89 -0.73 4.62 31.33
CA GLU A 89 -1.67 5.62 31.85
C GLU A 89 -0.97 6.73 32.65
N GLU A 90 0.06 6.40 33.40
CA GLU A 90 0.87 7.35 34.18
C GLU A 90 1.81 8.20 33.30
N ASN A 91 2.23 7.69 32.13
CA ASN A 91 3.22 8.31 31.25
C ASN A 91 2.68 8.50 29.81
N PHE A 92 1.40 8.83 29.68
CA PHE A 92 0.68 8.70 28.41
C PHE A 92 1.12 9.69 27.33
N TYR A 93 1.29 10.96 27.68
CA TYR A 93 1.62 12.03 26.74
C TYR A 93 3.11 12.34 26.79
N SER A 94 3.76 12.34 25.63
CA SER A 94 5.14 12.79 25.52
C SER A 94 5.21 14.31 25.39
N LEU A 95 6.13 14.92 26.13
CA LEU A 95 6.36 16.36 26.15
C LEU A 95 7.39 16.79 25.11
N GLY A 96 8.12 15.83 24.51
CA GLY A 96 9.21 16.10 23.61
C GLY A 96 8.81 16.80 22.30
N PRO A 97 9.79 17.38 21.60
CA PRO A 97 9.60 17.95 20.27
C PRO A 97 9.23 16.85 19.27
N ASN A 98 8.23 17.10 18.42
CA ASN A 98 7.70 16.16 17.42
C ASN A 98 7.24 14.79 17.99
N ARG A 99 7.03 14.68 19.30
CA ARG A 99 6.60 13.43 19.97
C ARG A 99 5.09 13.32 20.16
N PHE A 100 4.34 14.39 19.96
CA PHE A 100 2.88 14.39 20.10
C PHE A 100 2.19 13.43 19.11
N HIS A 101 2.84 13.12 17.98
CA HIS A 101 2.43 12.09 17.03
C HIS A 101 2.38 10.66 17.61
N ASP A 102 2.97 10.41 18.79
CA ASP A 102 2.88 9.11 19.46
C ASP A 102 1.51 8.90 20.10
N THR A 103 0.77 9.97 20.40
CA THR A 103 -0.51 9.91 21.13
C THR A 103 -1.52 8.95 20.49
N PRO A 104 -1.82 9.00 19.18
CA PRO A 104 -2.77 8.06 18.57
C PRO A 104 -2.30 6.60 18.64
N ARG A 105 -0.98 6.37 18.58
CA ARG A 105 -0.38 5.02 18.65
C ARG A 105 -0.48 4.47 20.07
N LEU A 106 -0.18 5.30 21.06
CA LEU A 106 -0.30 4.94 22.48
C LEU A 106 -1.76 4.73 22.88
N LEU A 107 -2.72 5.49 22.31
CA LEU A 107 -4.16 5.25 22.48
C LEU A 107 -4.55 3.86 21.96
N HIS A 108 -4.05 3.47 20.78
CA HIS A 108 -4.28 2.15 20.22
C HIS A 108 -3.71 1.04 21.11
N VAL A 109 -2.44 1.15 21.50
CA VAL A 109 -1.79 0.20 22.42
C VAL A 109 -2.57 0.08 23.73
N LYS A 110 -2.96 1.22 24.33
CA LYS A 110 -3.76 1.26 25.56
C LYS A 110 -5.05 0.48 25.43
N ARG A 111 -5.81 0.70 24.35
CA ARG A 111 -7.07 0.00 24.08
C ARG A 111 -6.86 -1.51 23.96
N ILE A 112 -5.87 -1.94 23.17
CA ILE A 112 -5.57 -3.37 23.00
C ILE A 112 -5.16 -4.01 24.32
N LEU A 113 -4.23 -3.41 25.07
CA LEU A 113 -3.80 -3.94 26.36
C LEU A 113 -4.95 -4.03 27.36
N ARG A 114 -5.85 -3.04 27.36
CA ARG A 114 -7.05 -3.05 28.19
C ARG A 114 -7.98 -4.22 27.83
N SER A 115 -8.27 -4.43 26.54
CA SER A 115 -9.07 -5.58 26.10
C SER A 115 -8.46 -6.92 26.50
N PHE A 116 -7.13 -7.09 26.41
CA PHE A 116 -6.49 -8.32 26.90
C PHE A 116 -6.52 -8.47 28.43
N ALA A 117 -6.52 -7.36 29.18
CA ALA A 117 -6.57 -7.37 30.64
C ALA A 117 -7.98 -7.64 31.20
N GLU A 118 -9.03 -7.29 30.45
CA GLU A 118 -10.43 -7.29 30.90
C GLU A 118 -11.28 -8.36 30.22
N GLU A 119 -10.99 -8.72 28.96
CA GLU A 119 -11.85 -9.57 28.14
C GLU A 119 -11.19 -10.93 27.82
N ARG A 120 -11.79 -12.01 28.33
CA ARG A 120 -11.28 -13.38 28.12
C ARG A 120 -11.24 -13.81 26.65
N ALA A 121 -12.12 -13.25 25.81
CA ALA A 121 -12.20 -13.57 24.39
C ALA A 121 -10.87 -13.32 23.66
N PHE A 122 -10.19 -12.22 23.96
CA PHE A 122 -8.90 -11.86 23.35
C PHE A 122 -7.79 -12.85 23.68
N VAL A 123 -7.68 -13.24 24.95
CA VAL A 123 -6.70 -14.23 25.40
C VAL A 123 -6.93 -15.58 24.71
N LEU A 124 -8.19 -16.00 24.58
CA LEU A 124 -8.54 -17.24 23.88
C LEU A 124 -8.25 -17.17 22.38
N ALA A 125 -8.55 -16.04 21.74
CA ALA A 125 -8.27 -15.83 20.32
C ALA A 125 -6.76 -15.90 20.03
N LEU A 126 -5.93 -15.21 20.83
CA LEU A 126 -4.48 -15.27 20.71
C LEU A 126 -3.94 -16.69 20.93
N LYS A 127 -4.47 -17.42 21.90
CA LYS A 127 -4.03 -18.78 22.23
C LYS A 127 -4.33 -19.80 21.11
N ARG A 128 -5.35 -19.55 20.29
CA ARG A 128 -5.70 -20.35 19.09
C ARG A 128 -4.75 -20.14 17.92
N ILE A 129 -3.82 -19.20 18.00
CA ILE A 129 -2.80 -19.00 16.96
C ILE A 129 -1.69 -20.02 17.18
N TYR A 130 -1.44 -20.82 16.14
CA TYR A 130 -0.42 -21.86 16.10
C TYR A 130 0.70 -21.50 15.12
N ALA A 131 1.86 -22.15 15.26
CA ALA A 131 2.95 -22.00 14.32
C ALA A 131 2.53 -22.63 12.98
N PRO A 132 2.80 -21.95 11.85
CA PRO A 132 2.55 -22.52 10.54
C PRO A 132 3.42 -23.77 10.31
N HIS A 133 2.91 -24.75 9.57
CA HIS A 133 3.64 -25.96 9.18
C HIS A 133 4.91 -25.67 8.35
N GLU A 134 5.81 -26.66 8.20
CA GLU A 134 7.16 -26.48 7.64
C GLU A 134 7.19 -25.87 6.23
N ASN A 135 8.16 -24.96 5.98
CA ASN A 135 8.47 -24.29 4.71
C ASN A 135 7.41 -23.35 4.11
N SER A 136 6.55 -22.74 4.93
CA SER A 136 5.63 -21.69 4.46
C SER A 136 6.30 -20.29 4.42
N PRO A 137 6.05 -19.45 3.39
CA PRO A 137 6.39 -18.01 3.37
C PRO A 137 5.97 -17.25 4.65
N ILE A 138 4.95 -17.74 5.37
CA ILE A 138 4.52 -17.21 6.67
C ILE A 138 5.66 -17.26 7.70
N GLN A 139 6.46 -18.34 7.74
CA GLN A 139 7.58 -18.43 8.69
C GLN A 139 8.61 -17.34 8.45
N LYS A 140 8.88 -16.99 7.18
CA LYS A 140 9.76 -15.87 6.83
C LYS A 140 9.18 -14.56 7.36
N LEU A 141 7.90 -14.31 7.18
CA LEU A 141 7.24 -13.10 7.72
C LEU A 141 7.25 -13.05 9.25
N ILE A 142 7.13 -14.18 9.95
CA ILE A 142 7.31 -14.26 11.40
C ILE A 142 8.74 -13.87 11.79
N ARG A 143 9.76 -14.41 11.10
CA ARG A 143 11.17 -14.05 11.33
C ARG A 143 11.41 -12.57 11.09
N GLU A 144 10.90 -12.01 10.00
CA GLU A 144 11.03 -10.59 9.67
C GLU A 144 10.31 -9.69 10.68
N THR A 145 9.12 -10.09 11.15
CA THR A 145 8.35 -9.34 12.16
C THR A 145 9.08 -9.28 13.50
N LEU A 146 9.67 -10.40 13.93
CA LEU A 146 10.34 -10.54 15.22
C LEU A 146 11.86 -10.30 15.18
N LEU A 147 12.43 -10.03 13.99
CA LEU A 147 13.87 -9.92 13.73
C LEU A 147 14.67 -11.16 14.15
N LEU A 148 14.12 -12.35 13.89
CA LEU A 148 14.79 -13.62 14.12
C LEU A 148 15.78 -13.93 12.99
N THR A 149 16.81 -14.72 13.30
CA THR A 149 17.75 -15.19 12.27
C THR A 149 17.10 -16.24 11.36
N ASP A 150 17.53 -16.33 10.11
CA ASP A 150 16.96 -17.24 9.10
C ASP A 150 16.90 -18.72 9.56
N GLY A 151 17.87 -19.15 10.37
CA GLY A 151 17.93 -20.51 10.91
C GLY A 151 17.05 -20.78 12.14
N THR A 152 16.35 -19.77 12.67
CA THR A 152 15.51 -19.95 13.86
C THR A 152 14.27 -20.78 13.54
N LEU A 153 14.04 -21.85 14.30
CA LEU A 153 12.83 -22.65 14.23
C LEU A 153 11.63 -21.86 14.81
N ILE A 154 10.53 -21.83 14.08
CA ILE A 154 9.34 -21.08 14.49
C ILE A 154 8.47 -21.92 15.42
N THR A 155 8.21 -21.40 16.63
CA THR A 155 7.40 -22.05 17.67
C THR A 155 6.03 -21.39 17.77
N HIS A 156 5.11 -22.02 18.52
CA HIS A 156 3.81 -21.41 18.83
C HIS A 156 3.97 -20.06 19.56
N SER A 157 4.97 -19.93 20.43
CA SER A 157 5.27 -18.66 21.10
C SER A 157 5.67 -17.58 20.08
N HIS A 158 6.58 -17.89 19.14
CA HIS A 158 6.94 -16.96 18.05
C HIS A 158 5.73 -16.53 17.21
N ALA A 159 4.83 -17.45 16.87
CA ALA A 159 3.63 -17.13 16.12
C ALA A 159 2.70 -16.16 16.89
N ARG A 160 2.46 -16.42 18.17
CA ARG A 160 1.62 -15.56 19.03
C ARG A 160 2.27 -14.21 19.28
N GLN A 161 3.59 -14.16 19.52
CA GLN A 161 4.35 -12.91 19.64
C GLN A 161 4.26 -12.07 18.36
N ALA A 162 4.37 -12.70 17.19
CA ALA A 162 4.32 -11.99 15.93
C ALA A 162 2.90 -11.44 15.65
N ALA A 163 1.85 -12.24 15.89
CA ALA A 163 0.47 -11.79 15.76
C ALA A 163 0.11 -10.68 16.77
N PHE A 164 0.55 -10.80 18.02
CA PHE A 164 0.31 -9.79 19.05
C PHE A 164 1.09 -8.49 18.78
N SER A 165 2.34 -8.60 18.32
CA SER A 165 3.12 -7.45 17.83
C SER A 165 2.43 -6.76 16.65
N ALA A 166 1.90 -7.51 15.68
CA ALA A 166 1.13 -6.97 14.57
C ALA A 166 -0.14 -6.25 15.03
N LEU A 167 -0.86 -6.80 16.02
CA LEU A 167 -2.05 -6.16 16.59
C LEU A 167 -1.72 -4.87 17.35
N LEU A 168 -0.63 -4.85 18.13
CA LEU A 168 -0.18 -3.66 18.88
C LEU A 168 0.39 -2.57 17.97
N THR A 169 0.94 -2.93 16.82
CA THR A 169 1.49 -1.96 15.85
C THR A 169 0.35 -1.16 15.22
N TYR A 170 0.45 0.16 15.26
CA TYR A 170 -0.54 1.05 14.66
C TYR A 170 -0.44 1.08 13.12
N LEU A 171 -1.42 0.52 12.41
CA LEU A 171 -1.41 0.46 10.95
C LEU A 171 -1.55 1.85 10.30
N ARG A 172 -0.66 2.13 9.34
CA ARG A 172 -0.67 3.33 8.49
C ARG A 172 -0.29 3.00 7.06
N GLN A 173 -0.81 3.79 6.12
CA GLN A 173 -0.39 3.77 4.72
C GLN A 173 1.02 4.39 4.63
N ASN A 174 1.91 3.69 3.94
CA ASN A 174 3.27 4.14 3.63
C ASN A 174 3.40 4.35 2.11
N VAL A 175 3.23 3.30 1.30
CA VAL A 175 3.13 3.34 -0.17
C VAL A 175 2.20 2.20 -0.61
N GLY A 176 1.31 2.46 -1.58
CA GLY A 176 0.36 1.46 -2.11
C GLY A 176 -1.09 1.92 -2.05
N SER A 177 -2.02 0.98 -2.24
CA SER A 177 -3.42 1.29 -2.53
C SER A 177 -4.27 1.64 -1.29
N CYS A 178 -4.63 2.90 -1.18
CA CYS A 178 -5.45 3.47 -0.09
C CYS A 178 -6.83 2.78 0.09
N PHE A 179 -7.42 2.22 -0.97
CA PHE A 179 -8.74 1.56 -0.89
C PHE A 179 -8.74 0.35 0.05
N ALA A 180 -7.60 -0.31 0.23
CA ALA A 180 -7.45 -1.46 1.11
C ALA A 180 -7.01 -1.02 2.51
N THR A 181 -6.13 -0.01 2.59
CA THR A 181 -5.59 0.48 3.85
C THR A 181 -6.66 1.07 4.77
N ALA A 182 -7.59 1.89 4.24
CA ALA A 182 -8.65 2.49 5.06
C ALA A 182 -9.56 1.42 5.74
N PRO A 183 -10.12 0.43 5.01
CA PRO A 183 -10.83 -0.69 5.62
C PRO A 183 -9.96 -1.51 6.59
N ALA A 184 -8.70 -1.79 6.24
CA ALA A 184 -7.80 -2.57 7.09
C ALA A 184 -7.53 -1.86 8.43
N ILE A 185 -7.31 -0.54 8.42
CA ILE A 185 -7.18 0.25 9.64
C ILE A 185 -8.47 0.17 10.47
N MET A 186 -9.64 0.33 9.84
CA MET A 186 -10.93 0.26 10.54
C MET A 186 -11.14 -1.12 11.19
N ILE A 187 -10.83 -2.22 10.49
CA ILE A 187 -10.90 -3.58 11.03
C ILE A 187 -9.93 -3.76 12.19
N GLN A 188 -8.66 -3.40 12.02
CA GLN A 188 -7.64 -3.59 13.07
C GLN A 188 -7.97 -2.80 14.34
N GLN A 189 -8.45 -1.56 14.17
CA GLN A 189 -8.68 -0.65 15.28
C GLN A 189 -10.03 -0.91 15.95
N GLU A 190 -11.11 -1.12 15.20
CA GLU A 190 -12.46 -1.24 15.76
C GLU A 190 -12.90 -2.70 15.98
N GLN A 191 -12.29 -3.66 15.29
CA GLN A 191 -12.63 -5.09 15.35
C GLN A 191 -11.38 -5.97 15.59
N PRO A 192 -10.58 -5.70 16.65
CA PRO A 192 -9.31 -6.39 16.87
C PRO A 192 -9.45 -7.91 17.13
N LEU A 193 -10.62 -8.40 17.57
CA LEU A 193 -10.89 -9.84 17.64
C LEU A 193 -10.93 -10.48 16.24
N GLN A 194 -11.61 -9.84 15.29
CA GLN A 194 -11.65 -10.30 13.90
C GLN A 194 -10.25 -10.33 13.29
N PHE A 195 -9.40 -9.34 13.60
CA PHE A 195 -7.99 -9.36 13.21
C PHE A 195 -7.25 -10.61 13.74
N LEU A 196 -7.44 -10.99 15.01
CA LEU A 196 -6.82 -12.20 15.57
C LEU A 196 -7.35 -13.49 14.94
N GLU A 197 -8.64 -13.53 14.61
CA GLU A 197 -9.24 -14.65 13.88
C GLU A 197 -8.64 -14.78 12.48
N ASP A 198 -8.47 -13.65 11.77
CA ASP A 198 -7.78 -13.60 10.48
C ASP A 198 -6.34 -14.12 10.61
N MET A 199 -5.60 -13.71 11.64
CA MET A 199 -4.24 -14.21 11.90
C MET A 199 -4.23 -15.72 12.14
N GLY A 200 -5.19 -16.22 12.94
CA GLY A 200 -5.34 -17.66 13.20
C GLY A 200 -5.62 -18.44 11.91
N GLN A 201 -6.52 -17.94 11.06
CA GLN A 201 -6.82 -18.53 9.76
C GLN A 201 -5.61 -18.52 8.83
N LEU A 202 -4.93 -17.38 8.73
CA LEU A 202 -3.77 -17.21 7.85
C LEU A 202 -2.60 -18.10 8.27
N PHE A 203 -2.30 -18.21 9.57
CA PHE A 203 -1.19 -19.03 10.04
C PHE A 203 -1.52 -20.52 9.96
N GLY A 204 -2.77 -20.90 10.20
CA GLY A 204 -3.21 -22.30 10.13
C GLY A 204 -3.37 -22.82 8.71
N THR A 205 -3.86 -21.99 7.78
CA THR A 205 -4.26 -22.43 6.43
C THR A 205 -3.49 -21.77 5.28
N GLY A 206 -2.73 -20.71 5.54
CA GLY A 206 -2.05 -19.93 4.51
C GLY A 206 -2.98 -19.11 3.60
N ARG A 207 -4.26 -18.99 3.98
CA ARG A 207 -5.28 -18.27 3.20
C ARG A 207 -6.26 -17.53 4.09
N LEU A 208 -6.87 -16.48 3.54
CA LEU A 208 -8.05 -15.84 4.10
C LEU A 208 -9.26 -16.27 3.28
N THR A 209 -10.34 -16.71 3.93
CA THR A 209 -11.57 -17.11 3.22
C THR A 209 -12.79 -16.35 3.71
N ARG A 210 -13.69 -16.03 2.78
CA ARG A 210 -14.98 -15.37 3.02
C ARG A 210 -16.06 -16.03 2.19
N THR A 211 -17.26 -16.14 2.74
CA THR A 211 -18.40 -16.73 2.03
C THR A 211 -19.39 -15.64 1.69
N ILE A 212 -19.72 -15.50 0.40
CA ILE A 212 -20.72 -14.53 -0.09
C ILE A 212 -21.77 -15.33 -0.85
N GLU A 213 -23.03 -15.25 -0.42
CA GLU A 213 -24.16 -15.93 -1.09
C GLU A 213 -23.93 -17.44 -1.32
N GLY A 214 -23.23 -18.10 -0.40
CA GLY A 214 -22.90 -19.53 -0.48
C GLY A 214 -21.63 -19.87 -1.28
N ASN A 215 -20.99 -18.90 -1.94
CA ASN A 215 -19.72 -19.08 -2.64
C ASN A 215 -18.53 -18.76 -1.72
N GLU A 216 -17.57 -19.68 -1.59
CA GLU A 216 -16.33 -19.47 -0.84
C GLU A 216 -15.29 -18.76 -1.73
N TYR A 217 -14.84 -17.59 -1.27
CA TYR A 217 -13.75 -16.83 -1.85
C TYR A 217 -12.52 -16.97 -0.97
N ALA A 218 -11.43 -17.47 -1.55
CA ALA A 218 -10.17 -17.68 -0.84
C ALA A 218 -9.05 -16.87 -1.51
N VAL A 219 -8.24 -16.18 -0.71
CA VAL A 219 -7.03 -15.49 -1.16
C VAL A 219 -5.81 -15.99 -0.38
N PRO A 220 -4.66 -16.24 -1.04
CA PRO A 220 -3.45 -16.67 -0.35
C PRO A 220 -2.90 -15.53 0.52
N PHE A 221 -2.22 -15.89 1.61
CA PHE A 221 -1.49 -14.90 2.40
C PHE A 221 -0.38 -14.27 1.56
N SER A 222 -0.31 -12.95 1.54
CA SER A 222 0.71 -12.25 0.77
C SER A 222 2.10 -12.64 1.26
N PRO A 223 2.99 -13.16 0.38
CA PRO A 223 4.35 -13.51 0.77
C PRO A 223 5.26 -12.28 0.94
N HIS A 224 4.75 -11.10 0.60
CA HIS A 224 5.47 -9.84 0.61
C HIS A 224 4.76 -8.81 1.49
N TRP A 225 5.56 -7.88 2.00
CA TRP A 225 5.12 -6.77 2.83
C TRP A 225 5.52 -5.44 2.18
N GLY A 226 5.39 -5.39 0.85
CA GLY A 226 5.48 -4.17 0.04
C GLY A 226 6.85 -3.51 -0.01
N MET A 227 6.89 -2.33 -0.61
CA MET A 227 8.10 -1.49 -0.71
C MET A 227 8.19 -0.42 0.38
N GLY A 228 7.05 0.01 0.92
CA GLY A 228 6.99 1.02 1.99
C GLY A 228 7.80 2.28 1.64
N ASP A 229 8.43 2.89 2.64
CA ASP A 229 9.19 4.14 2.48
C ASP A 229 10.41 4.04 1.54
N LEU A 230 10.74 2.84 1.01
CA LEU A 230 11.79 2.71 -0.02
C LEU A 230 11.49 3.55 -1.26
N LEU A 231 10.22 3.74 -1.61
CA LEU A 231 9.81 4.52 -2.77
C LEU A 231 9.45 5.97 -2.45
N LYS A 232 9.52 6.39 -1.17
CA LYS A 232 9.22 7.77 -0.76
C LYS A 232 10.14 8.75 -1.51
N PRO A 233 9.60 9.60 -2.38
CA PRO A 233 10.40 10.55 -3.14
C PRO A 233 10.73 11.75 -2.26
N LEU A 234 12.00 12.16 -2.25
CA LEU A 234 12.49 13.27 -1.45
C LEU A 234 13.36 14.19 -2.30
N PRO A 235 13.05 15.49 -2.35
CA PRO A 235 13.87 16.41 -3.11
C PRO A 235 15.22 16.63 -2.43
N LEU A 236 16.28 16.67 -3.23
CA LEU A 236 17.66 16.75 -2.75
C LEU A 236 17.93 18.00 -1.90
N TYR A 237 17.24 19.13 -2.16
CA TYR A 237 17.43 20.36 -1.41
C TYR A 237 17.14 20.25 0.10
N LEU A 238 16.32 19.28 0.54
CA LEU A 238 16.07 19.03 1.96
C LEU A 238 17.34 18.69 2.73
N PHE A 239 18.37 18.20 2.03
CA PHE A 239 19.62 17.79 2.65
C PHE A 239 20.73 18.86 2.58
N GLY A 240 20.39 20.08 2.15
CA GLY A 240 21.31 21.22 2.16
C GLY A 240 22.62 20.99 1.40
N GLU A 241 23.71 21.56 1.91
CA GLU A 241 25.03 21.55 1.25
C GLU A 241 25.78 20.22 1.38
N ASN A 242 25.44 19.38 2.36
CA ASN A 242 26.12 18.10 2.59
C ASN A 242 25.10 16.96 2.68
N PRO A 243 24.54 16.55 1.52
CA PRO A 243 23.49 15.54 1.48
C PRO A 243 23.96 14.19 2.01
N TYR A 244 25.25 13.88 1.86
CA TYR A 244 25.82 12.61 2.32
C TYR A 244 25.73 12.44 3.84
N ASP A 245 26.02 13.48 4.61
CA ASP A 245 26.06 13.36 6.07
C ASP A 245 24.65 13.25 6.65
N LEU A 246 23.68 14.01 6.12
CA LEU A 246 22.28 13.90 6.57
C LEU A 246 21.62 12.58 6.15
N LEU A 247 21.85 12.11 4.91
CA LEU A 247 21.40 10.78 4.49
C LEU A 247 22.04 9.68 5.32
N ALA A 248 23.32 9.82 5.66
CA ALA A 248 24.03 8.84 6.48
C ALA A 248 23.50 8.72 7.90
N LEU A 249 22.82 9.76 8.43
CA LEU A 249 22.13 9.67 9.73
C LEU A 249 20.96 8.69 9.70
N SER A 250 20.37 8.42 8.52
CA SER A 250 19.20 7.53 8.42
C SER A 250 19.45 6.16 9.06
N PRO A 251 18.70 5.81 10.12
CA PRO A 251 18.79 4.48 10.71
C PRO A 251 18.38 3.37 9.73
N GLY A 252 17.44 3.65 8.82
CA GLY A 252 17.01 2.75 7.76
C GLY A 252 18.13 2.43 6.77
N LEU A 253 18.82 3.44 6.24
CA LEU A 253 19.95 3.21 5.33
C LEU A 253 21.10 2.49 6.04
N GLN A 254 21.40 2.85 7.28
CA GLN A 254 22.39 2.13 8.08
C GLN A 254 22.03 0.64 8.23
N ALA A 255 20.76 0.34 8.54
CA ALA A 255 20.28 -1.04 8.64
C ALA A 255 20.35 -1.79 7.30
N ALA A 256 19.97 -1.14 6.19
CA ALA A 256 20.08 -1.68 4.85
C ALA A 256 21.53 -2.03 4.47
N PHE A 257 22.47 -1.12 4.74
CA PHE A 257 23.89 -1.32 4.43
C PHE A 257 24.53 -2.41 5.28
N VAL A 258 24.13 -2.55 6.55
CA VAL A 258 24.56 -3.67 7.41
C VAL A 258 24.00 -4.99 6.87
N ALA A 259 22.70 -5.05 6.56
CA ALA A 259 22.06 -6.26 6.04
C ALA A 259 22.66 -6.71 4.70
N ALA A 260 23.05 -5.78 3.83
CA ALA A 260 23.73 -6.05 2.57
C ALA A 260 25.24 -6.38 2.71
N GLY A 261 25.81 -6.23 3.91
CA GLY A 261 27.24 -6.39 4.16
C GLY A 261 28.12 -5.31 3.51
N LEU A 262 27.57 -4.11 3.27
CA LEU A 262 28.32 -2.95 2.77
C LEU A 262 29.10 -2.25 3.89
N ILE A 263 28.56 -2.27 5.11
CA ILE A 263 29.21 -1.77 6.33
C ILE A 263 29.12 -2.81 7.45
N LYS A 264 30.06 -2.77 8.40
CA LYS A 264 30.15 -3.77 9.48
C LYS A 264 29.17 -3.53 10.63
N SER A 265 28.76 -2.29 10.85
CA SER A 265 27.87 -1.88 11.94
C SER A 265 27.13 -0.60 11.57
N LYS A 266 26.02 -0.34 12.26
CA LYS A 266 25.24 0.89 12.09
C LYS A 266 26.09 2.08 12.56
N SER A 267 26.53 2.90 11.61
CA SER A 267 27.37 4.07 11.88
C SER A 267 27.20 5.10 10.78
N ALA A 268 26.80 6.32 11.16
CA ALA A 268 26.68 7.43 10.22
C ALA A 268 27.99 7.70 9.47
N LYS A 269 29.14 7.62 10.14
CA LYS A 269 30.45 7.82 9.50
C LYS A 269 30.75 6.76 8.42
N LEU A 270 30.40 5.50 8.66
CA LEU A 270 30.59 4.43 7.67
C LEU A 270 29.60 4.58 6.51
N SER A 271 28.35 4.92 6.80
CA SER A 271 27.33 5.18 5.78
C SER A 271 27.69 6.37 4.88
N ALA A 272 28.18 7.48 5.44
CA ALA A 272 28.60 8.66 4.68
C ALA A 272 29.75 8.31 3.72
N ARG A 273 30.74 7.53 4.19
CA ARG A 273 31.81 7.00 3.34
C ARG A 273 31.29 6.10 2.22
N CYS A 274 30.30 5.25 2.52
CA CYS A 274 29.68 4.38 1.53
C CYS A 274 28.95 5.20 0.46
N LEU A 275 28.14 6.18 0.86
CA LEU A 275 27.42 7.07 -0.04
C LEU A 275 28.39 7.85 -0.94
N LYS A 276 29.41 8.51 -0.37
CA LYS A 276 30.42 9.29 -1.12
C LYS A 276 31.24 8.43 -2.09
N LYS A 277 31.44 7.15 -1.78
CA LYS A 277 32.21 6.24 -2.64
C LYS A 277 31.44 5.88 -3.92
N TYR A 278 30.12 5.77 -3.86
CA TYR A 278 29.32 5.17 -4.93
C TYR A 278 28.37 6.16 -5.60
N LEU A 279 28.00 7.26 -4.96
CA LEU A 279 27.05 8.25 -5.49
C LEU A 279 27.75 9.58 -5.75
N ASN A 280 27.30 10.28 -6.79
CA ASN A 280 27.70 11.64 -7.08
C ASN A 280 26.50 12.59 -6.93
N LEU A 281 26.16 12.93 -5.69
CA LEU A 281 24.98 13.75 -5.38
C LEU A 281 25.23 15.25 -5.62
N GLU A 282 26.49 15.70 -5.64
CA GLU A 282 26.86 17.11 -5.81
C GLU A 282 26.59 17.63 -7.24
N GLU A 283 26.60 16.74 -8.22
CA GLU A 283 26.31 17.07 -9.63
C GLU A 283 24.82 16.98 -9.99
N LYS A 284 23.97 16.48 -9.07
CA LYS A 284 22.52 16.36 -9.31
C LYS A 284 21.82 17.70 -9.08
N ASP A 285 20.77 17.96 -9.87
CA ASP A 285 19.87 19.11 -9.66
C ASP A 285 19.31 19.07 -8.22
N PRO A 286 19.41 20.14 -7.42
CA PRO A 286 18.85 20.20 -6.07
C PRO A 286 17.33 19.93 -6.00
N PHE A 287 16.60 20.16 -7.10
CA PHE A 287 15.18 19.84 -7.20
C PHE A 287 14.90 18.41 -7.70
N SER A 288 15.94 17.62 -7.98
CA SER A 288 15.77 16.21 -8.33
C SER A 288 15.25 15.40 -7.14
N MET A 289 14.36 14.45 -7.44
CA MET A 289 13.78 13.55 -6.44
C MET A 289 14.68 12.32 -6.28
N LEU A 290 14.98 11.97 -5.02
CA LEU A 290 15.68 10.75 -4.65
C LEU A 290 14.72 9.80 -3.93
N THR A 291 14.95 8.50 -4.08
CA THR A 291 14.25 7.48 -3.29
C THR A 291 15.28 6.58 -2.61
N PRO A 292 15.04 6.08 -1.39
CA PRO A 292 15.94 5.11 -0.77
C PRO A 292 16.15 3.87 -1.66
N HIS A 293 15.13 3.47 -2.42
CA HIS A 293 15.22 2.41 -3.42
C HIS A 293 16.31 2.68 -4.46
N SER A 294 16.28 3.84 -5.13
CA SER A 294 17.26 4.16 -6.18
C SER A 294 18.67 4.29 -5.60
N LEU A 295 18.80 4.88 -4.41
CA LEU A 295 20.09 5.00 -3.71
C LEU A 295 20.70 3.63 -3.41
N ILE A 296 19.94 2.72 -2.77
CA ILE A 296 20.44 1.39 -2.41
C ILE A 296 20.77 0.58 -3.67
N ARG A 297 19.94 0.69 -4.72
CA ARG A 297 20.13 -0.02 -6.00
C ARG A 297 21.42 0.40 -6.69
N GLU A 298 21.63 1.71 -6.85
CA GLU A 298 22.83 2.29 -7.49
C GLU A 298 24.10 1.92 -6.72
N ILE A 299 24.08 2.00 -5.39
CA ILE A 299 25.22 1.61 -4.54
C ILE A 299 25.55 0.12 -4.71
N LEU A 300 24.54 -0.75 -4.71
CA LEU A 300 24.78 -2.19 -4.82
C LEU A 300 25.32 -2.60 -6.18
N LEU A 301 24.77 -2.06 -7.27
CA LEU A 301 25.27 -2.28 -8.63
C LEU A 301 26.75 -1.88 -8.72
N LYS A 302 27.09 -0.65 -8.33
CA LYS A 302 28.48 -0.16 -8.33
C LYS A 302 29.38 -0.93 -7.36
N SER A 303 28.85 -1.45 -6.25
CA SER A 303 29.64 -2.26 -5.31
C SER A 303 30.00 -3.65 -5.82
N GLN A 304 29.24 -4.18 -6.78
CA GLN A 304 29.47 -5.49 -7.40
C GLN A 304 30.05 -5.37 -8.82
N ASP A 305 30.33 -4.15 -9.30
CA ASP A 305 30.81 -3.87 -10.66
C ASP A 305 29.85 -4.44 -11.73
N LEU A 306 28.55 -4.17 -11.54
CA LEU A 306 27.47 -4.63 -12.41
C LEU A 306 26.72 -3.45 -13.02
N THR A 307 26.25 -3.63 -14.25
CA THR A 307 25.24 -2.76 -14.87
C THR A 307 23.82 -3.29 -14.67
N GLU A 308 22.83 -2.45 -14.93
CA GLU A 308 21.42 -2.83 -14.82
C GLU A 308 21.05 -3.91 -15.85
N GLU A 309 21.51 -3.73 -17.09
CA GLU A 309 21.33 -4.65 -18.21
C GLU A 309 21.90 -6.05 -17.93
N GLU A 310 23.03 -6.14 -17.23
CA GLU A 310 23.64 -7.42 -16.84
C GLU A 310 22.78 -8.21 -15.85
N VAL A 311 22.14 -7.52 -14.89
CA VAL A 311 21.24 -8.14 -13.92
C VAL A 311 19.95 -8.58 -14.62
N GLU A 312 19.39 -7.75 -15.50
CA GLU A 312 18.19 -8.10 -16.26
C GLU A 312 18.41 -9.30 -17.16
N THR A 313 19.54 -9.34 -17.87
CA THR A 313 19.92 -10.47 -18.73
C THR A 313 20.07 -11.77 -17.91
N PHE A 314 20.57 -11.68 -16.68
CA PHE A 314 20.66 -12.83 -15.78
C PHE A 314 19.28 -13.32 -15.32
N GLN A 315 18.37 -12.41 -14.98
CA GLN A 315 17.01 -12.75 -14.53
C GLN A 315 16.13 -13.32 -15.64
N LYS A 316 16.37 -12.97 -16.91
CA LYS A 316 15.62 -13.46 -18.08
C LYS A 316 16.00 -14.88 -18.54
N ARG A 317 17.00 -15.53 -17.92
CA ARG A 317 17.46 -16.87 -18.35
C ARG A 317 16.44 -17.97 -18.03
N PRO A 318 16.15 -18.91 -18.95
CA PRO A 318 15.25 -20.02 -18.69
C PRO A 318 15.71 -20.90 -17.52
N MET A 319 14.80 -21.28 -16.63
CA MET A 319 15.09 -22.18 -15.50
C MET A 319 15.73 -23.52 -15.92
N GLU A 320 15.43 -24.00 -17.13
CA GLU A 320 15.97 -25.25 -17.67
C GLU A 320 17.47 -25.18 -18.01
N GLU A 321 18.00 -24.02 -18.37
CA GLU A 321 19.44 -23.81 -18.61
C GLU A 321 20.23 -23.83 -17.29
N VAL A 322 19.64 -23.26 -16.23
CA VAL A 322 20.21 -23.29 -14.87
C VAL A 322 20.34 -24.72 -14.35
N ALA A 323 19.34 -25.57 -14.61
CA ALA A 323 19.35 -26.98 -14.24
C ALA A 323 20.32 -27.83 -15.07
N ARG A 324 20.47 -27.56 -16.37
CA ARG A 324 21.42 -28.28 -17.26
C ARG A 324 22.88 -27.95 -16.95
N GLU A 325 23.19 -26.71 -16.57
CA GLU A 325 24.56 -26.30 -16.25
C GLU A 325 25.06 -26.82 -14.89
N LEU A 326 24.16 -27.05 -13.91
CA LEU A 326 24.51 -27.67 -12.62
C LEU A 326 25.06 -29.12 -12.77
N VAL A 327 24.78 -29.78 -13.90
CA VAL A 327 25.27 -31.14 -14.21
C VAL A 327 26.69 -31.10 -14.81
N ILE A 328 27.12 -29.96 -15.35
CA ILE A 328 28.45 -29.81 -15.97
C ILE A 328 29.33 -28.97 -15.06
N GLN A 329 30.13 -29.62 -14.20
CA GLN A 329 31.17 -28.94 -13.42
C GLN A 329 32.27 -28.39 -14.34
N ARG A 330 32.13 -27.13 -14.79
CA ARG A 330 33.26 -26.37 -15.34
C ARG A 330 34.05 -25.73 -14.20
N PRO A 331 35.39 -25.66 -14.30
CA PRO A 331 36.22 -25.00 -13.29
C PRO A 331 35.90 -23.49 -13.25
N VAL A 332 35.58 -23.01 -12.05
CA VAL A 332 35.20 -21.62 -11.75
C VAL A 332 36.41 -20.71 -11.97
N SER A 333 36.37 -19.85 -12.99
CA SER A 333 37.34 -18.76 -13.13
C SER A 333 36.98 -17.61 -12.19
N ARG A 334 37.99 -16.94 -11.63
CA ARG A 334 37.83 -15.67 -10.91
C ARG A 334 37.33 -14.61 -11.90
N GLY A 335 36.05 -14.26 -11.82
CA GLY A 335 35.44 -13.23 -12.66
C GLY A 335 34.05 -13.56 -13.20
N ASP A 336 33.37 -14.59 -12.67
CA ASP A 336 32.06 -14.98 -13.17
C ASP A 336 30.97 -13.97 -12.76
N LYS A 337 30.56 -13.12 -13.71
CA LYS A 337 29.50 -12.12 -13.53
C LYS A 337 28.21 -12.73 -13.00
N ARG A 338 27.97 -14.03 -13.24
CA ARG A 338 26.86 -14.81 -12.65
C ARG A 338 26.86 -14.78 -11.13
N ILE A 339 27.99 -15.10 -10.51
CA ILE A 339 28.12 -15.15 -9.03
C ILE A 339 27.89 -13.74 -8.47
N SER A 340 28.37 -12.71 -9.17
CA SER A 340 28.12 -11.32 -8.80
C SER A 340 26.62 -10.98 -8.87
N CYS A 341 25.90 -11.39 -9.91
CA CYS A 341 24.45 -11.19 -10.04
C CYS A 341 23.66 -11.93 -8.94
N GLU A 342 23.95 -13.20 -8.66
CA GLU A 342 23.31 -13.96 -7.58
C GLU A 342 23.54 -13.30 -6.21
N LYS A 343 24.78 -12.86 -5.95
CA LYS A 343 25.14 -12.13 -4.74
C LYS A 343 24.47 -10.77 -4.66
N TYR A 344 24.34 -10.05 -5.77
CA TYR A 344 23.61 -8.79 -5.85
C TYR A 344 22.15 -8.98 -5.46
N LEU A 345 21.44 -9.95 -6.04
CA LEU A 345 20.02 -10.20 -5.74
C LEU A 345 19.80 -10.55 -4.27
N LYS A 346 20.66 -11.41 -3.69
CA LYS A 346 20.58 -11.74 -2.26
C LYS A 346 20.81 -10.52 -1.37
N LYS A 347 21.82 -9.70 -1.68
CA LYS A 347 22.11 -8.47 -0.94
C LYS A 347 21.01 -7.42 -1.09
N TRP A 348 20.40 -7.35 -2.27
CA TRP A 348 19.30 -6.43 -2.57
C TRP A 348 18.08 -6.75 -1.72
N GLU A 349 17.65 -8.02 -1.66
CA GLU A 349 16.55 -8.43 -0.78
C GLU A 349 16.86 -8.18 0.71
N ALA A 350 18.08 -8.49 1.15
CA ALA A 350 18.51 -8.21 2.52
C ALA A 350 18.50 -6.70 2.85
N ALA A 351 18.97 -5.85 1.92
CA ALA A 351 18.97 -4.40 2.09
C ALA A 351 17.54 -3.84 2.22
N LYS A 352 16.63 -4.27 1.34
CA LYS A 352 15.21 -3.89 1.39
C LYS A 352 14.57 -4.30 2.71
N GLY A 353 14.80 -5.55 3.16
CA GLY A 353 14.32 -6.04 4.45
C GLY A 353 14.85 -5.22 5.62
N GLY A 354 16.17 -4.95 5.64
CA GLY A 354 16.84 -4.17 6.69
C GLY A 354 16.31 -2.74 6.82
N PHE A 355 16.01 -2.07 5.70
CA PHE A 355 15.42 -0.72 5.71
C PHE A 355 14.00 -0.70 6.30
N LYS A 356 13.13 -1.59 5.81
CA LYS A 356 11.70 -1.60 6.17
C LYS A 356 11.44 -2.07 7.60
N ALA A 357 12.21 -3.02 8.11
CA ALA A 357 11.95 -3.68 9.40
C ALA A 357 12.03 -2.78 10.64
N LEU A 358 12.51 -1.55 10.48
CA LEU A 358 12.51 -0.54 11.53
C LEU A 358 11.15 0.14 11.71
N THR A 359 10.41 0.42 10.64
CA THR A 359 9.17 1.23 10.68
C THR A 359 7.92 0.47 10.28
N ASP A 360 8.06 -0.69 9.64
CA ASP A 360 6.95 -1.55 9.23
C ASP A 360 6.92 -2.86 10.02
N ASN A 361 5.71 -3.42 10.19
CA ASN A 361 5.49 -4.76 10.71
C ASN A 361 5.12 -5.71 9.56
N ALA A 362 5.95 -6.72 9.30
CA ALA A 362 5.84 -7.56 8.10
C ALA A 362 4.51 -8.33 8.02
N ILE A 363 4.08 -8.94 9.13
CA ILE A 363 2.79 -9.66 9.17
C ILE A 363 1.61 -8.71 9.00
N LEU A 364 1.64 -7.56 9.68
CA LEU A 364 0.56 -6.58 9.57
C LEU A 364 0.39 -6.07 8.13
N LYS A 365 1.50 -5.79 7.45
CA LYS A 365 1.51 -5.38 6.04
C LYS A 365 1.12 -6.49 5.09
N ALA A 366 1.61 -7.72 5.31
CA ALA A 366 1.17 -8.87 4.53
C ALA A 366 -0.35 -9.13 4.68
N TRP A 367 -0.91 -8.93 5.87
CA TRP A 367 -2.36 -9.03 6.12
C TRP A 367 -3.14 -7.95 5.36
N GLU A 368 -2.71 -6.68 5.44
CA GLU A 368 -3.28 -5.56 4.68
C GLU A 368 -3.35 -5.89 3.17
N PHE A 369 -2.27 -6.42 2.60
CA PHE A 369 -2.21 -6.78 1.17
C PHE A 369 -3.02 -8.03 0.82
N THR A 370 -3.18 -8.94 1.79
CA THR A 370 -4.08 -10.09 1.65
C THR A 370 -5.53 -9.62 1.60
N LEU A 371 -5.92 -8.66 2.44
CA LEU A 371 -7.23 -8.01 2.38
C LEU A 371 -7.45 -7.30 1.04
N ALA A 372 -6.43 -6.60 0.54
CA ALA A 372 -6.50 -5.92 -0.75
C ALA A 372 -6.87 -6.87 -1.90
N SER A 373 -6.42 -8.13 -1.83
CA SER A 373 -6.75 -9.16 -2.84
C SER A 373 -8.23 -9.54 -2.88
N LEU A 374 -9.02 -9.21 -1.85
CA LEU A 374 -10.47 -9.45 -1.84
C LEU A 374 -11.26 -8.45 -2.71
N SER A 375 -10.65 -7.34 -3.15
CA SER A 375 -11.34 -6.33 -3.95
C SER A 375 -11.66 -6.77 -5.38
N GLU A 376 -10.92 -7.74 -5.92
CA GLU A 376 -11.13 -8.32 -7.26
C GLU A 376 -11.81 -9.70 -7.21
N ALA A 377 -12.47 -10.04 -6.10
CA ALA A 377 -13.18 -11.31 -5.96
C ALA A 377 -14.39 -11.46 -6.93
N LYS A 378 -14.76 -10.42 -7.68
CA LYS A 378 -15.81 -10.51 -8.72
C LYS A 378 -15.25 -11.18 -9.97
N ALA A 379 -15.58 -12.45 -10.11
CA ALA A 379 -15.02 -13.32 -11.13
C ALA A 379 -15.50 -13.05 -12.58
N ASP A 380 -16.18 -11.94 -12.84
CA ASP A 380 -16.51 -11.45 -14.19
C ASP A 380 -15.38 -10.61 -14.78
N PHE A 381 -14.64 -9.87 -13.94
CA PHE A 381 -13.50 -9.07 -14.40
C PHE A 381 -12.32 -9.95 -14.80
N ALA A 382 -11.96 -10.92 -13.94
CA ALA A 382 -10.96 -11.94 -14.24
C ALA A 382 -11.27 -12.69 -15.55
N LYS A 383 -12.54 -13.08 -15.74
CA LYS A 383 -13.01 -13.75 -16.95
C LYS A 383 -12.86 -12.84 -18.18
N TRP A 384 -13.24 -11.57 -18.07
CA TRP A 384 -13.13 -10.61 -19.16
C TRP A 384 -11.67 -10.34 -19.55
N ASN A 385 -10.79 -10.07 -18.58
CA ASN A 385 -9.36 -9.87 -18.81
C ASN A 385 -8.72 -11.08 -19.47
N PHE A 386 -8.99 -12.26 -18.93
CA PHE A 386 -8.43 -13.50 -19.42
C PHE A 386 -8.92 -13.80 -20.84
N PHE A 387 -10.22 -13.69 -21.12
CA PHE A 387 -10.78 -13.89 -22.47
C PHE A 387 -10.27 -12.88 -23.50
N THR A 388 -10.12 -11.62 -23.10
CA THR A 388 -9.55 -10.58 -23.95
C THR A 388 -8.09 -10.92 -24.30
N SER A 389 -7.32 -11.37 -23.30
CA SER A 389 -5.92 -11.75 -23.53
C SER A 389 -5.79 -12.98 -24.44
N LEU A 390 -6.62 -14.01 -24.23
CA LEU A 390 -6.58 -15.25 -25.00
C LEU A 390 -7.01 -15.10 -26.47
N GLY A 391 -7.79 -14.06 -26.79
CA GLY A 391 -8.33 -13.87 -28.13
C GLY A 391 -9.35 -14.96 -28.46
N VAL A 392 -10.45 -15.01 -27.69
CA VAL A 392 -11.44 -16.09 -27.81
C VAL A 392 -12.31 -15.98 -29.05
N GLN A 393 -12.39 -14.81 -29.70
CA GLN A 393 -13.21 -14.60 -30.90
C GLN A 393 -12.52 -15.13 -32.16
N VAL A 394 -13.30 -15.46 -33.19
CA VAL A 394 -12.76 -16.03 -34.45
C VAL A 394 -12.01 -14.98 -35.26
N GLU A 395 -12.40 -13.70 -35.14
CA GLU A 395 -11.84 -12.58 -35.89
C GLU A 395 -10.55 -12.02 -35.27
N GLU A 396 -10.11 -12.57 -34.13
CA GLU A 396 -8.91 -12.11 -33.41
C GLU A 396 -7.69 -12.92 -33.86
N PRO A 397 -6.83 -12.34 -34.74
CA PRO A 397 -5.71 -13.08 -35.30
C PRO A 397 -4.72 -13.49 -34.21
N HIS A 398 -4.14 -14.68 -34.39
CA HIS A 398 -3.22 -15.32 -33.43
C HIS A 398 -3.84 -15.54 -32.05
N GLY A 399 -5.18 -15.50 -31.94
CA GLY A 399 -5.93 -15.87 -30.74
C GLY A 399 -6.26 -17.36 -30.70
N ILE A 400 -6.66 -17.86 -29.52
CA ILE A 400 -7.12 -19.25 -29.40
C ILE A 400 -8.44 -19.49 -30.15
N GLY A 401 -9.27 -18.46 -30.31
CA GLY A 401 -10.55 -18.53 -31.01
C GLY A 401 -10.37 -18.88 -32.48
N GLU A 402 -9.51 -18.15 -33.17
CA GLU A 402 -9.11 -18.44 -34.56
C GLU A 402 -8.53 -19.87 -34.69
N SER A 403 -7.60 -20.24 -33.81
CA SER A 403 -6.93 -21.56 -33.84
C SER A 403 -7.90 -22.72 -33.65
N LEU A 404 -8.80 -22.60 -32.66
CA LEU A 404 -9.85 -23.59 -32.40
C LEU A 404 -10.82 -23.68 -33.57
N PHE A 405 -11.31 -22.55 -34.07
CA PHE A 405 -12.27 -22.53 -35.18
C PHE A 405 -11.68 -23.13 -36.47
N ARG A 406 -10.45 -22.75 -36.82
CA ARG A 406 -9.74 -23.29 -37.99
C ARG A 406 -9.52 -24.79 -37.90
N THR A 407 -9.12 -25.29 -36.73
CA THR A 407 -8.92 -26.72 -36.50
C THR A 407 -10.25 -27.48 -36.56
N LEU A 408 -11.33 -26.96 -35.95
CA LEU A 408 -12.67 -27.52 -36.05
C LEU A 408 -13.17 -27.56 -37.50
N GLN A 409 -12.96 -26.49 -38.26
CA GLN A 409 -13.33 -26.43 -39.67
C GLN A 409 -12.59 -27.50 -40.48
N THR A 410 -11.29 -27.67 -40.24
CA THR A 410 -10.47 -28.71 -40.89
C THR A 410 -10.97 -30.12 -40.55
N LEU A 411 -11.38 -30.36 -39.30
CA LEU A 411 -11.96 -31.65 -38.88
C LEU A 411 -13.34 -31.88 -39.49
N VAL A 412 -14.19 -30.86 -39.56
CA VAL A 412 -15.51 -30.93 -40.21
C VAL A 412 -15.36 -31.24 -41.68
N ASP A 413 -14.41 -30.60 -42.38
CA ASP A 413 -14.17 -30.85 -43.80
C ASP A 413 -13.61 -32.26 -44.04
N ARG A 414 -12.72 -32.76 -43.16
CA ARG A 414 -12.23 -34.15 -43.18
C ARG A 414 -13.37 -35.17 -43.06
N TYR A 415 -14.28 -34.96 -42.10
CA TYR A 415 -15.43 -35.85 -41.92
C TYR A 415 -16.48 -35.70 -43.03
N ARG A 416 -16.60 -34.52 -43.66
CA ARG A 416 -17.42 -34.34 -44.87
C ARG A 416 -16.90 -35.20 -46.02
N GLU A 417 -15.58 -35.20 -46.24
CA GLU A 417 -14.94 -36.07 -47.24
C GLU A 417 -15.18 -37.56 -46.93
N ASP A 418 -15.13 -37.97 -45.66
CA ASP A 418 -15.42 -39.35 -45.26
C ASP A 418 -16.89 -39.74 -45.52
N VAL A 419 -17.84 -38.83 -45.29
CA VAL A 419 -19.27 -39.03 -45.61
C VAL A 419 -19.47 -39.16 -47.12
N GLU A 420 -18.86 -38.29 -47.93
CA GLU A 420 -18.92 -38.36 -49.38
C GLU A 420 -18.30 -39.66 -49.92
N ALA A 421 -17.17 -40.08 -49.35
CA ALA A 421 -16.50 -41.34 -49.70
C ALA A 421 -17.32 -42.57 -49.28
N ALA A 422 -17.97 -42.54 -48.11
CA ALA A 422 -18.90 -43.60 -47.68
C ALA A 422 -20.13 -43.68 -48.58
N GLN A 423 -20.70 -42.53 -48.98
CA GLN A 423 -21.83 -42.47 -49.91
C GLN A 423 -21.46 -43.02 -51.29
N SER A 424 -20.30 -42.66 -51.83
CA SER A 424 -19.79 -43.19 -53.10
C SER A 424 -19.56 -44.71 -53.06
N ARG A 425 -19.00 -45.21 -51.95
CA ARG A 425 -18.84 -46.66 -51.69
C ARG A 425 -20.20 -47.37 -51.58
N PHE A 426 -21.15 -46.77 -50.89
CA PHE A 426 -22.52 -47.28 -50.76
C PHE A 426 -23.20 -47.40 -52.14
N ASP A 427 -23.13 -46.35 -52.96
CA ASP A 427 -23.74 -46.36 -54.29
C ASP A 427 -23.15 -47.45 -55.19
N HIS A 428 -21.82 -47.65 -55.14
CA HIS A 428 -21.14 -48.72 -55.86
C HIS A 428 -21.55 -50.12 -55.39
N MET A 429 -21.57 -50.36 -54.07
CA MET A 429 -21.92 -51.66 -53.49
C MET A 429 -23.42 -51.98 -53.62
N SER A 430 -24.29 -50.96 -53.56
CA SER A 430 -25.73 -51.06 -53.78
C SER A 430 -26.05 -51.48 -55.22
N ALA A 431 -25.32 -50.94 -56.21
CA ALA A 431 -25.43 -51.36 -57.60
C ALA A 431 -25.04 -52.85 -57.79
N GLN A 432 -23.98 -53.31 -57.10
CA GLN A 432 -23.54 -54.71 -57.12
C GLN A 432 -24.55 -55.65 -56.43
N LEU A 433 -25.16 -55.24 -55.32
CA LEU A 433 -26.23 -55.99 -54.66
C LEU A 433 -27.46 -56.16 -55.55
N LYS A 434 -27.90 -55.09 -56.22
CA LYS A 434 -29.01 -55.15 -57.20
C LYS A 434 -28.69 -56.10 -58.36
N TYR A 435 -27.44 -56.12 -58.82
CA TYR A 435 -26.98 -57.06 -59.85
C TYR A 435 -27.02 -58.52 -59.36
N LEU A 436 -26.50 -58.80 -58.15
CA LEU A 436 -26.53 -60.13 -57.53
C LEU A 436 -27.97 -60.61 -57.28
N GLU A 437 -28.86 -59.72 -56.82
CA GLU A 437 -30.28 -60.01 -56.62
C GLU A 437 -30.97 -60.36 -57.96
N GLY A 438 -30.64 -59.64 -59.03
CA GLY A 438 -31.08 -59.94 -60.40
C GLY A 438 -30.57 -61.29 -60.93
N ARG A 439 -29.34 -61.70 -60.56
CA ARG A 439 -28.78 -63.02 -60.89
C ARG A 439 -29.40 -64.15 -60.07
N MET A 440 -29.64 -63.94 -58.79
CA MET A 440 -30.33 -64.91 -57.92
C MET A 440 -31.72 -65.25 -58.45
N ARG A 441 -32.46 -64.27 -58.99
CA ARG A 441 -33.78 -64.49 -59.61
C ARG A 441 -33.73 -65.31 -60.92
N ARG A 442 -32.54 -65.52 -61.51
CA ARG A 442 -32.32 -66.25 -62.77
C ARG A 442 -31.41 -67.48 -62.61
N ALA A 443 -31.12 -67.91 -61.38
CA ALA A 443 -30.19 -69.00 -61.12
C ALA A 443 -30.68 -70.33 -61.73
N SER A 444 -29.77 -71.07 -62.37
CA SER A 444 -30.09 -72.26 -63.18
C SER A 444 -30.00 -73.58 -62.40
N SER A 445 -29.43 -73.55 -61.17
CA SER A 445 -29.28 -74.71 -60.29
C SER A 445 -29.34 -74.33 -58.80
N GLU A 446 -29.67 -75.30 -57.95
CA GLU A 446 -29.77 -75.13 -56.49
C GLU A 446 -28.41 -74.85 -55.83
N SER A 447 -27.32 -75.39 -56.40
CA SER A 447 -25.93 -75.12 -56.00
C SER A 447 -25.51 -73.67 -56.30
N GLU A 448 -25.85 -73.16 -57.49
CA GLU A 448 -25.58 -71.78 -57.90
C GLU A 448 -26.39 -70.77 -57.03
N ALA A 449 -27.64 -71.11 -56.71
CA ALA A 449 -28.48 -70.31 -55.81
C ALA A 449 -27.95 -70.27 -54.37
N GLY A 450 -27.37 -71.37 -53.87
CA GLY A 450 -26.72 -71.43 -52.55
C GLY A 450 -25.48 -70.54 -52.45
N TRP A 451 -24.60 -70.59 -53.47
CA TRP A 451 -23.41 -69.74 -53.54
C TRP A 451 -23.77 -68.25 -53.66
N LEU A 452 -24.72 -67.90 -54.53
CA LEU A 452 -25.18 -66.51 -54.69
C LEU A 452 -25.84 -65.96 -53.42
N ARG A 453 -26.52 -66.79 -52.62
CA ARG A 453 -27.05 -66.38 -51.29
C ARG A 453 -25.94 -66.04 -50.31
N ALA A 454 -24.88 -66.85 -50.25
CA ALA A 454 -23.75 -66.61 -49.36
C ALA A 454 -23.01 -65.31 -49.74
N ASP A 455 -22.74 -65.09 -51.03
CA ASP A 455 -22.11 -63.87 -51.54
C ASP A 455 -23.00 -62.62 -51.33
N TYR A 456 -24.32 -62.76 -51.54
CA TYR A 456 -25.30 -61.70 -51.24
C TYR A 456 -25.31 -61.33 -49.74
N GLN A 457 -25.29 -62.32 -48.84
CA GLN A 457 -25.25 -62.05 -47.41
C GLN A 457 -23.95 -61.36 -46.99
N MET A 458 -22.80 -61.80 -47.52
CA MET A 458 -21.51 -61.15 -47.27
C MET A 458 -21.52 -59.69 -47.73
N ARG A 459 -21.95 -59.39 -48.97
CA ARG A 459 -22.02 -58.01 -49.47
C ARG A 459 -23.08 -57.16 -48.75
N ARG A 460 -24.16 -57.76 -48.28
CA ARG A 460 -25.16 -57.08 -47.44
C ARG A 460 -24.55 -56.68 -46.10
N HIS A 461 -23.74 -57.53 -45.48
CA HIS A 461 -22.99 -57.17 -44.27
C HIS A 461 -22.00 -56.03 -44.53
N GLU A 462 -21.32 -56.04 -45.68
CA GLU A 462 -20.43 -54.94 -46.06
C GLU A 462 -21.18 -53.63 -46.31
N VAL A 463 -22.33 -53.64 -46.99
CA VAL A 463 -23.17 -52.45 -47.16
C VAL A 463 -23.67 -51.93 -45.82
N ASN A 464 -24.12 -52.80 -44.92
CA ASN A 464 -24.52 -52.38 -43.59
C ASN A 464 -23.35 -51.73 -42.83
N ARG A 465 -22.12 -52.24 -43.00
CA ARG A 465 -20.93 -51.65 -42.40
C ARG A 465 -20.65 -50.25 -42.95
N VAL A 466 -20.71 -50.06 -44.27
CA VAL A 466 -20.50 -48.75 -44.92
C VAL A 466 -21.57 -47.73 -44.51
N VAL A 467 -22.83 -48.16 -44.35
CA VAL A 467 -23.92 -47.30 -43.84
C VAL A 467 -23.64 -46.86 -42.40
N VAL A 468 -23.21 -47.78 -41.54
CA VAL A 468 -22.84 -47.45 -40.15
C VAL A 468 -21.63 -46.51 -40.12
N GLU A 469 -20.59 -46.77 -40.92
CA GLU A 469 -19.41 -45.88 -41.06
C GLU A 469 -19.83 -44.46 -41.51
N GLY A 470 -20.75 -44.35 -42.47
CA GLY A 470 -21.28 -43.07 -42.95
C GLY A 470 -22.10 -42.32 -41.89
N GLN A 471 -22.99 -43.03 -41.18
CA GLN A 471 -23.78 -42.46 -40.07
C GLN A 471 -22.89 -41.97 -38.92
N GLU A 472 -21.86 -42.74 -38.56
CA GLU A 472 -20.88 -42.34 -37.54
C GLU A 472 -20.11 -41.07 -37.95
N ALA A 473 -19.68 -40.97 -39.21
CA ALA A 473 -19.00 -39.79 -39.73
C ALA A 473 -19.92 -38.56 -39.77
N GLU A 474 -21.17 -38.73 -40.19
CA GLU A 474 -22.18 -37.66 -40.22
C GLU A 474 -22.53 -37.16 -38.80
N ASP A 475 -22.68 -38.07 -37.85
CA ASP A 475 -22.92 -37.73 -36.45
C ASP A 475 -21.73 -36.99 -35.82
N LYS A 476 -20.49 -37.40 -36.12
CA LYS A 476 -19.28 -36.68 -35.67
C LYS A 476 -19.18 -35.29 -36.30
N MET A 477 -19.43 -35.16 -37.60
CA MET A 477 -19.45 -33.88 -38.31
C MET A 477 -20.46 -32.91 -37.67
N ARG A 478 -21.68 -33.39 -37.37
CA ARG A 478 -22.72 -32.58 -36.71
C ARG A 478 -22.30 -32.12 -35.31
N ARG A 479 -21.63 -32.97 -34.53
CA ARG A 479 -21.15 -32.62 -33.18
C ARG A 479 -20.00 -31.60 -33.25
N LEU A 480 -19.05 -31.78 -34.16
CA LEU A 480 -17.91 -30.87 -34.32
C LEU A 480 -18.32 -29.46 -34.75
N SER A 481 -19.34 -29.32 -35.60
CA SER A 481 -19.82 -28.00 -36.04
C SER A 481 -20.48 -27.16 -34.93
N GLN A 482 -20.94 -27.80 -33.85
CA GLN A 482 -21.53 -27.15 -32.69
C GLN A 482 -20.55 -27.04 -31.50
N LEU A 483 -19.33 -27.53 -31.65
CA LEU A 483 -18.39 -27.69 -30.54
C LEU A 483 -17.75 -26.37 -30.09
N TYR A 484 -17.60 -25.39 -30.98
CA TYR A 484 -16.90 -24.15 -30.65
C TYR A 484 -17.52 -23.36 -29.48
N PRO A 485 -18.83 -23.01 -29.48
CA PRO A 485 -19.44 -22.31 -28.35
C PRO A 485 -19.35 -23.11 -27.04
N PHE A 486 -19.50 -24.43 -27.13
CA PHE A 486 -19.38 -25.33 -25.99
C PHE A 486 -17.99 -25.30 -25.35
N LEU A 487 -16.93 -25.29 -26.16
CA LEU A 487 -15.54 -25.19 -25.67
C LEU A 487 -15.29 -23.88 -24.93
N ILE A 488 -15.79 -22.76 -25.48
CA ILE A 488 -15.64 -21.44 -24.85
C ILE A 488 -16.34 -21.39 -23.50
N ASP A 489 -17.57 -21.93 -23.41
CA ASP A 489 -18.31 -22.01 -22.15
C ASP A 489 -17.64 -22.94 -21.13
N PHE A 490 -17.16 -24.11 -21.57
CA PHE A 490 -16.45 -25.07 -20.72
C PHE A 490 -15.18 -24.45 -20.11
N TYR A 491 -14.29 -23.88 -20.95
CA TYR A 491 -13.08 -23.22 -20.46
C TYR A 491 -13.42 -22.01 -19.60
N GLY A 492 -14.48 -21.26 -19.94
CA GLY A 492 -15.02 -20.17 -19.13
C GLY A 492 -15.38 -20.58 -17.71
N GLY A 493 -15.97 -21.77 -17.54
CA GLY A 493 -16.27 -22.35 -16.22
C GLY A 493 -15.01 -22.77 -15.46
N LYS A 494 -14.04 -23.38 -16.16
CA LYS A 494 -12.83 -23.94 -15.54
C LYS A 494 -11.76 -22.92 -15.18
N ILE A 495 -11.73 -21.75 -15.81
CA ILE A 495 -10.72 -20.71 -15.53
C ILE A 495 -10.65 -20.36 -14.03
N ARG A 496 -11.78 -20.29 -13.33
CA ARG A 496 -11.81 -19.92 -11.90
C ARG A 496 -11.13 -20.97 -11.00
N ASP A 497 -11.10 -22.23 -11.43
CA ASP A 497 -10.47 -23.34 -10.71
C ASP A 497 -8.94 -23.32 -10.87
N TYR A 498 -8.44 -22.68 -11.92
CA TYR A 498 -7.03 -22.68 -12.31
C TYR A 498 -6.36 -21.32 -12.21
N PHE A 499 -7.08 -20.21 -12.30
CA PHE A 499 -6.54 -18.87 -12.28
C PHE A 499 -7.31 -17.97 -11.31
N GLN A 500 -6.61 -17.01 -10.72
CA GLN A 500 -7.19 -15.95 -9.90
C GLN A 500 -6.25 -14.76 -9.86
N GLU A 501 -6.78 -13.59 -9.59
CA GLU A 501 -5.99 -12.37 -9.45
C GLU A 501 -5.80 -12.06 -7.97
N VAL A 502 -4.60 -11.59 -7.62
CA VAL A 502 -4.27 -11.15 -6.27
C VAL A 502 -3.52 -9.83 -6.34
N TYR A 503 -3.69 -9.02 -5.30
CA TYR A 503 -2.99 -7.76 -5.18
C TYR A 503 -1.49 -8.01 -5.04
N ASP A 504 -0.69 -7.34 -5.86
CA ASP A 504 0.76 -7.38 -5.79
C ASP A 504 1.32 -6.05 -5.27
N PRO A 505 1.75 -5.98 -3.99
CA PRO A 505 2.27 -4.76 -3.39
C PRO A 505 3.66 -4.36 -3.91
N GLN A 506 4.23 -5.10 -4.87
CA GLN A 506 5.47 -4.75 -5.54
C GLN A 506 5.22 -3.99 -6.86
N MET A 507 4.03 -4.09 -7.43
CA MET A 507 3.66 -3.41 -8.68
C MET A 507 3.27 -1.96 -8.43
N HIS A 508 3.89 -1.03 -9.16
CA HIS A 508 3.62 0.40 -9.09
C HIS A 508 3.72 0.98 -10.52
N ASP A 509 2.83 1.89 -10.89
CA ASP A 509 2.91 2.59 -12.17
C ASP A 509 4.08 3.58 -12.18
N VAL A 510 4.77 3.68 -13.32
CA VAL A 510 6.01 4.46 -13.50
C VAL A 510 5.77 5.98 -13.44
N VAL A 511 4.52 6.44 -13.48
CA VAL A 511 4.14 7.86 -13.73
C VAL A 511 3.27 8.48 -12.62
N ALA A 512 3.22 7.90 -11.41
CA ALA A 512 2.52 8.57 -10.30
C ALA A 512 3.33 9.78 -9.81
N HIS A 513 2.70 10.96 -9.71
CA HIS A 513 3.30 12.11 -9.01
C HIS A 513 3.54 11.73 -7.53
N PRO A 514 4.47 12.39 -6.80
CA PRO A 514 4.78 12.11 -5.39
C PRO A 514 3.60 12.07 -4.42
N TYR A 515 2.48 12.67 -4.83
CA TYR A 515 1.26 12.83 -4.04
C TYR A 515 0.03 12.17 -4.68
N ASP A 516 0.21 11.51 -5.82
CA ASP A 516 -0.84 10.73 -6.46
C ASP A 516 -0.75 9.30 -5.93
N ASP A 517 -1.88 8.76 -5.45
CA ASP A 517 -1.93 7.34 -5.15
C ASP A 517 -1.75 6.55 -6.45
N SER A 518 -0.80 5.62 -6.44
CA SER A 518 -0.60 4.71 -7.56
C SER A 518 -1.77 3.72 -7.62
N PRO A 519 -2.33 3.44 -8.82
CA PRO A 519 -3.38 2.44 -8.95
C PRO A 519 -2.87 1.07 -8.50
N ALA A 520 -3.77 0.25 -7.98
CA ALA A 520 -3.40 -1.04 -7.42
C ALA A 520 -2.94 -2.01 -8.52
N GLY A 521 -1.75 -2.57 -8.34
CA GLY A 521 -1.25 -3.65 -9.18
C GLY A 521 -1.83 -4.99 -8.76
N PHE A 522 -2.33 -5.74 -9.75
CA PHE A 522 -2.80 -7.11 -9.60
C PHE A 522 -1.97 -8.02 -10.49
N ARG A 523 -1.76 -9.24 -9.99
CA ARG A 523 -1.03 -10.30 -10.68
C ARG A 523 -1.88 -11.55 -10.74
N LEU A 524 -1.82 -12.23 -11.88
CA LEU A 524 -2.46 -13.51 -12.08
C LEU A 524 -1.69 -14.59 -11.31
N LEU A 525 -2.42 -15.49 -10.67
CA LEU A 525 -1.91 -16.67 -10.00
C LEU A 525 -2.47 -17.93 -10.66
N TYR A 526 -1.67 -18.99 -10.69
CA TYR A 526 -2.09 -20.31 -11.15
C TYR A 526 -2.30 -21.27 -9.98
N LYS A 527 -3.47 -21.91 -9.94
CA LYS A 527 -3.95 -22.75 -8.82
C LYS A 527 -3.61 -24.23 -8.96
N HIS A 528 -3.14 -24.67 -10.13
CA HIS A 528 -2.88 -26.08 -10.45
C HIS A 528 -4.10 -27.00 -10.24
N GLY A 529 -5.32 -26.47 -10.31
CA GLY A 529 -6.57 -27.19 -10.00
C GLY A 529 -6.74 -27.55 -8.53
N ARG A 530 -5.96 -26.93 -7.63
CA ARG A 530 -5.96 -27.24 -6.19
C ARG A 530 -6.76 -26.18 -5.42
N ALA A 531 -7.57 -26.63 -4.48
CA ALA A 531 -8.27 -25.74 -3.56
C ALA A 531 -7.34 -25.04 -2.55
N ASN A 532 -6.13 -25.58 -2.32
CA ASN A 532 -5.20 -25.05 -1.32
C ASN A 532 -4.31 -23.91 -1.90
N PRO A 533 -4.48 -22.66 -1.42
CA PRO A 533 -3.74 -21.49 -1.88
C PRO A 533 -2.26 -21.47 -1.58
N SER A 534 -1.79 -22.26 -0.62
CA SER A 534 -0.35 -22.36 -0.33
C SER A 534 0.44 -23.03 -1.46
N LEU A 535 -0.25 -23.67 -2.41
CA LEU A 535 0.33 -24.36 -3.57
C LEU A 535 0.14 -23.56 -4.85
N TRP A 536 -0.45 -22.38 -4.77
CA TRP A 536 -0.68 -21.52 -5.92
C TRP A 536 0.58 -20.73 -6.25
N THR A 537 0.80 -20.45 -7.54
CA THR A 537 2.01 -19.79 -8.02
C THR A 537 1.67 -18.46 -8.70
N LEU A 538 2.33 -17.38 -8.29
CA LEU A 538 2.24 -16.08 -8.97
C LEU A 538 2.93 -16.13 -10.33
N ILE A 539 2.37 -15.45 -11.32
CA ILE A 539 2.92 -15.38 -12.68
C ILE A 539 3.71 -14.07 -12.84
N HIS A 540 5.02 -14.20 -12.97
CA HIS A 540 5.97 -13.09 -13.03
C HIS A 540 6.40 -12.71 -14.44
N SER A 541 6.42 -13.67 -15.35
CA SER A 541 7.04 -13.51 -16.67
C SER A 541 6.14 -13.98 -17.81
N PRO A 542 6.41 -13.50 -19.04
CA PRO A 542 5.91 -14.10 -20.28
C PRO A 542 5.98 -15.63 -20.32
N SER A 543 7.14 -16.18 -19.98
CA SER A 543 7.42 -17.61 -20.06
C SER A 543 6.59 -18.41 -19.06
N GLU A 544 6.45 -17.91 -17.83
CA GLU A 544 5.58 -18.51 -16.83
C GLU A 544 4.10 -18.47 -17.26
N TYR A 545 3.66 -17.36 -17.87
CA TYR A 545 2.29 -17.25 -18.38
C TYR A 545 1.99 -18.33 -19.43
N ILE A 546 2.86 -18.49 -20.43
CA ILE A 546 2.74 -19.54 -21.46
C ILE A 546 2.80 -20.95 -20.85
N GLN A 547 3.70 -21.17 -19.89
CA GLN A 547 3.83 -22.46 -19.20
C GLN A 547 2.54 -22.84 -18.47
N TYR A 548 1.94 -21.92 -17.71
CA TYR A 548 0.73 -22.19 -16.95
C TYR A 548 -0.53 -22.26 -17.82
N LEU A 549 -0.60 -21.51 -18.93
CA LEU A 549 -1.63 -21.72 -19.96
C LEU A 549 -1.52 -23.12 -20.57
N THR A 550 -0.31 -23.55 -20.91
CA THR A 550 -0.09 -24.92 -21.43
C THR A 550 -0.54 -25.97 -20.41
N ALA A 551 -0.15 -25.81 -19.14
CA ALA A 551 -0.56 -26.71 -18.06
C ALA A 551 -2.08 -26.74 -17.87
N PHE A 552 -2.76 -25.59 -17.98
CA PHE A 552 -4.22 -25.50 -17.94
C PHE A 552 -4.87 -26.38 -19.02
N PHE A 553 -4.55 -26.16 -20.30
CA PHE A 553 -5.17 -26.92 -21.39
C PHE A 553 -4.91 -28.43 -21.29
N VAL A 554 -3.70 -28.84 -20.90
CA VAL A 554 -3.36 -30.25 -20.64
C VAL A 554 -4.19 -30.82 -19.49
N SER A 555 -4.29 -30.10 -18.37
CA SER A 555 -5.02 -30.58 -17.19
C SER A 555 -6.53 -30.73 -17.43
N THR A 556 -7.10 -29.87 -18.28
CA THR A 556 -8.54 -29.90 -18.61
C THR A 556 -8.89 -30.88 -19.73
N GLU A 557 -7.91 -31.43 -20.45
CA GLU A 557 -8.15 -32.36 -21.56
C GLU A 557 -8.92 -33.61 -21.11
N MET A 558 -8.54 -34.18 -19.95
CA MET A 558 -9.22 -35.35 -19.39
C MET A 558 -10.64 -35.04 -18.95
N ASP A 559 -10.86 -33.88 -18.32
CA ASP A 559 -12.18 -33.41 -17.90
C ASP A 559 -13.10 -33.23 -19.12
N LEU A 560 -12.58 -32.63 -20.19
CA LEU A 560 -13.30 -32.39 -21.43
C LEU A 560 -13.65 -33.72 -22.14
N ALA A 561 -12.69 -34.64 -22.22
CA ALA A 561 -12.87 -35.95 -22.85
C ALA A 561 -13.79 -36.92 -22.08
N ALA A 562 -14.13 -36.60 -20.83
CA ALA A 562 -15.03 -37.37 -19.98
C ALA A 562 -16.51 -36.93 -20.09
N LEU A 563 -16.80 -35.83 -20.79
CA LEU A 563 -18.16 -35.30 -20.92
C LEU A 563 -19.02 -36.20 -21.84
N PRO A 564 -20.25 -36.56 -21.44
CA PRO A 564 -21.15 -37.39 -22.26
C PRO A 564 -21.41 -36.83 -23.67
N GLU A 565 -21.47 -35.50 -23.79
CA GLU A 565 -21.68 -34.77 -25.05
C GLU A 565 -20.55 -35.01 -26.07
N LEU A 566 -19.37 -35.40 -25.58
CA LEU A 566 -18.15 -35.59 -26.35
C LEU A 566 -17.71 -37.07 -26.45
N GLU A 567 -18.58 -38.00 -26.07
CA GLU A 567 -18.33 -39.42 -26.20
C GLU A 567 -18.05 -39.78 -27.67
N GLY A 568 -16.91 -40.43 -27.92
CA GLY A 568 -16.45 -40.81 -29.26
C GLY A 568 -15.58 -39.78 -30.00
N LEU A 569 -15.28 -38.61 -29.39
CA LEU A 569 -14.45 -37.53 -29.98
C LEU A 569 -13.07 -37.36 -29.32
N ARG A 570 -12.58 -38.35 -28.57
CA ARG A 570 -11.34 -38.22 -27.78
C ARG A 570 -10.12 -37.84 -28.63
N ARG A 571 -9.99 -38.41 -29.84
CA ARG A 571 -8.86 -38.14 -30.72
C ARG A 571 -8.90 -36.70 -31.25
N GLU A 572 -10.08 -36.22 -31.62
CA GLU A 572 -10.33 -34.87 -32.10
C GLU A 572 -10.07 -33.84 -31.01
N ILE A 573 -10.45 -34.15 -29.76
CA ILE A 573 -10.17 -33.30 -28.60
C ILE A 573 -8.66 -33.17 -28.38
N SER A 574 -7.91 -34.28 -28.42
CA SER A 574 -6.45 -34.23 -28.30
C SER A 574 -5.80 -33.43 -29.43
N GLU A 575 -6.32 -33.53 -30.67
CA GLU A 575 -5.86 -32.71 -31.83
C GLU A 575 -6.12 -31.21 -31.60
N LEU A 576 -7.28 -30.84 -31.05
CA LEU A 576 -7.65 -29.47 -30.71
C LEU A 576 -6.77 -28.90 -29.58
N VAL A 577 -6.57 -29.65 -28.50
CA VAL A 577 -5.74 -29.24 -27.37
C VAL A 577 -4.29 -29.08 -27.79
N ALA A 578 -3.74 -30.02 -28.57
CA ALA A 578 -2.38 -29.94 -29.09
C ALA A 578 -2.17 -28.71 -29.99
N THR A 579 -3.12 -28.41 -30.87
CA THR A 579 -3.04 -27.25 -31.75
C THR A 579 -3.14 -25.94 -30.97
N THR A 580 -4.01 -25.89 -29.95
CA THR A 580 -4.14 -24.73 -29.05
C THR A 580 -2.84 -24.48 -28.29
N ILE A 581 -2.20 -25.52 -27.75
CA ILE A 581 -0.91 -25.43 -27.07
C ILE A 581 0.20 -24.96 -28.03
N HIS A 582 0.17 -25.41 -29.28
CA HIS A 582 1.13 -24.95 -30.29
C HIS A 582 0.98 -23.44 -30.52
N THR A 583 -0.23 -22.96 -30.77
CA THR A 583 -0.53 -21.52 -30.94
C THR A 583 -0.08 -20.69 -29.73
N ILE A 584 -0.36 -21.15 -28.51
CA ILE A 584 0.01 -20.41 -27.28
C ILE A 584 1.54 -20.27 -27.12
N LYS A 585 2.32 -21.18 -27.69
CA LYS A 585 3.80 -21.14 -27.62
C LYS A 585 4.43 -20.24 -28.69
N GLU A 586 3.67 -19.77 -29.67
CA GLU A 586 4.15 -18.82 -30.68
C GLU A 586 4.33 -17.42 -30.06
N SER A 587 5.35 -16.69 -30.49
CA SER A 587 5.62 -15.30 -30.07
C SER A 587 4.44 -14.38 -30.39
N GLU A 588 3.82 -14.61 -31.55
CA GLU A 588 2.72 -13.86 -32.15
C GLU A 588 1.46 -13.93 -31.28
N PHE A 589 1.24 -15.04 -30.57
CA PHE A 589 0.15 -15.15 -29.60
C PHE A 589 0.33 -14.14 -28.45
N LEU A 590 1.54 -14.02 -27.93
CA LEU A 590 1.80 -13.16 -26.77
C LEU A 590 1.79 -11.68 -27.16
N GLU A 591 2.37 -11.32 -28.30
CA GLU A 591 2.30 -9.97 -28.87
C GLU A 591 0.85 -9.55 -29.11
N SER A 592 0.09 -10.39 -29.81
CA SER A 592 -1.32 -10.12 -30.07
C SER A 592 -2.14 -10.05 -28.78
N SER A 593 -1.80 -10.81 -27.73
CA SER A 593 -2.43 -10.72 -26.41
C SER A 593 -2.25 -9.34 -25.76
N ILE A 594 -1.05 -8.78 -25.84
CA ILE A 594 -0.74 -7.43 -25.34
C ILE A 594 -1.50 -6.38 -26.15
N HIS A 595 -1.52 -6.50 -27.47
CA HIS A 595 -2.25 -5.57 -28.35
C HIS A 595 -3.76 -5.61 -28.14
N ARG A 596 -4.35 -6.81 -27.93
CA ARG A 596 -5.78 -6.96 -27.60
C ARG A 596 -6.13 -6.24 -26.31
N LEU A 597 -5.32 -6.39 -25.27
CA LEU A 597 -5.51 -5.68 -24.00
C LEU A 597 -5.36 -4.16 -24.19
N ALA A 598 -4.32 -3.69 -24.87
CA ALA A 598 -4.14 -2.27 -25.14
C ALA A 598 -5.37 -1.67 -25.85
N LYS A 599 -5.91 -2.37 -26.86
CA LYS A 599 -7.15 -1.97 -27.56
C LYS A 599 -8.37 -1.97 -26.62
N ALA A 600 -8.55 -3.00 -25.81
CA ALA A 600 -9.68 -3.12 -24.88
C ALA A 600 -9.69 -2.01 -23.83
N TYR A 601 -8.51 -1.63 -23.33
CA TYR A 601 -8.31 -0.57 -22.35
C TYR A 601 -8.13 0.83 -22.93
N ARG A 602 -8.12 0.97 -24.28
CA ARG A 602 -7.86 2.23 -25.01
C ARG A 602 -6.50 2.85 -24.67
N GLU A 603 -5.49 2.01 -24.53
CA GLU A 603 -4.11 2.39 -24.25
C GLU A 603 -3.28 2.56 -25.53
N PRO A 604 -2.15 3.31 -25.46
CA PRO A 604 -1.25 3.48 -26.59
C PRO A 604 -0.68 2.14 -27.08
N HIS A 605 -0.58 2.01 -28.40
CA HIS A 605 0.09 0.87 -29.01
C HIS A 605 1.60 0.98 -28.82
N VAL A 606 2.23 -0.08 -28.34
CA VAL A 606 3.70 -0.20 -28.20
C VAL A 606 4.22 -1.06 -29.34
N GLU A 607 5.16 -0.56 -30.15
CA GLU A 607 5.88 -1.37 -31.14
C GLU A 607 6.80 -2.37 -30.45
N ASP A 608 6.84 -3.62 -30.93
CA ASP A 608 7.62 -4.73 -30.37
C ASP A 608 7.46 -4.88 -28.85
N PRO A 609 6.23 -5.20 -28.36
CA PRO A 609 5.90 -5.14 -26.95
C PRO A 609 6.69 -6.13 -26.08
N LEU A 610 7.21 -7.22 -26.65
CA LEU A 610 8.03 -8.20 -25.94
C LEU A 610 9.44 -7.68 -25.62
N GLU A 611 9.99 -6.80 -26.46
CA GLU A 611 11.28 -6.14 -26.22
C GLU A 611 11.13 -4.91 -25.32
N ASN A 612 9.94 -4.31 -25.27
CA ASN A 612 9.63 -3.07 -24.56
C ASN A 612 8.59 -3.26 -23.43
N LEU A 613 8.64 -4.38 -22.70
CA LEU A 613 7.66 -4.72 -21.66
C LEU A 613 7.53 -3.67 -20.55
N GLU A 614 8.54 -2.84 -20.32
CA GLU A 614 8.53 -1.73 -19.38
C GLU A 614 7.64 -0.56 -19.82
N LYS A 615 7.39 -0.42 -21.13
CA LYS A 615 6.48 0.59 -21.70
C LYS A 615 5.03 0.09 -21.79
N VAL A 616 4.82 -1.21 -21.56
CA VAL A 616 3.49 -1.84 -21.57
C VAL A 616 2.85 -1.70 -20.19
N ASN A 617 1.83 -0.83 -20.10
CA ASN A 617 1.10 -0.57 -18.85
C ASN A 617 0.37 -1.81 -18.32
N ARG A 618 -0.34 -2.54 -19.19
CA ARG A 618 -1.12 -3.72 -18.83
C ARG A 618 -0.65 -4.97 -19.57
N LYS A 619 -0.31 -6.00 -18.80
CA LYS A 619 0.13 -7.30 -19.32
C LYS A 619 -0.93 -8.36 -18.96
N PRO A 620 -1.07 -9.44 -19.75
CA PRO A 620 -2.03 -10.51 -19.46
C PRO A 620 -1.93 -11.12 -18.06
N TRP A 621 -0.72 -11.16 -17.49
CA TRP A 621 -0.46 -11.72 -16.16
C TRP A 621 -0.30 -10.66 -15.07
N SER A 622 -0.24 -9.38 -15.41
CA SER A 622 -0.03 -8.29 -14.44
C SER A 622 -0.53 -6.97 -14.98
N TYR A 623 -1.44 -6.32 -14.26
CA TYR A 623 -2.03 -5.05 -14.69
C TYR A 623 -2.38 -4.18 -13.46
N THR A 624 -2.63 -2.89 -13.68
CA THR A 624 -3.22 -2.02 -12.67
C THR A 624 -4.74 -1.96 -12.85
N SER A 625 -5.51 -2.27 -11.81
CA SER A 625 -6.98 -2.15 -11.84
C SER A 625 -7.51 -1.35 -10.66
N GLY A 626 -8.69 -0.77 -10.86
CA GLY A 626 -9.43 -0.03 -9.86
C GLY A 626 -10.26 -0.96 -8.98
N GLY A 627 -9.62 -1.90 -8.27
CA GLY A 627 -10.29 -2.65 -7.22
C GLY A 627 -11.02 -1.66 -6.30
N THR A 628 -12.33 -1.82 -6.11
CA THR A 628 -13.12 -0.82 -5.38
C THR A 628 -13.22 -1.16 -3.90
N MET A 629 -13.20 -0.12 -3.06
CA MET A 629 -13.45 -0.27 -1.62
C MET A 629 -14.81 -0.95 -1.36
N GLU A 630 -15.82 -0.65 -2.17
CA GLU A 630 -17.14 -1.29 -2.12
C GLU A 630 -17.06 -2.83 -2.24
N THR A 631 -16.32 -3.32 -3.25
CA THR A 631 -16.18 -4.76 -3.49
C THR A 631 -15.37 -5.42 -2.38
N LEU A 632 -14.30 -4.77 -1.92
CA LEU A 632 -13.50 -5.26 -0.79
C LEU A 632 -14.35 -5.41 0.48
N VAL A 633 -15.09 -4.37 0.86
CA VAL A 633 -15.92 -4.37 2.08
C VAL A 633 -17.02 -5.42 1.98
N SER A 634 -17.73 -5.49 0.85
CA SER A 634 -18.78 -6.50 0.63
C SER A 634 -18.22 -7.92 0.76
N CYS A 635 -17.06 -8.16 0.12
CA CYS A 635 -16.39 -9.45 0.15
C CYS A 635 -15.90 -9.83 1.54
N TYR A 636 -15.24 -8.88 2.24
CA TYR A 636 -14.69 -9.10 3.57
C TYR A 636 -15.76 -9.46 4.60
N TYR A 637 -16.92 -8.78 4.57
CA TYR A 637 -18.02 -9.04 5.50
C TYR A 637 -18.98 -10.14 5.03
N GLY A 638 -18.74 -10.78 3.87
CA GLY A 638 -19.63 -11.82 3.34
C GLY A 638 -21.02 -11.31 2.95
N SER A 639 -21.15 -10.01 2.67
CA SER A 639 -22.43 -9.36 2.41
C SER A 639 -22.75 -9.40 0.91
N GLY A 640 -23.85 -10.07 0.54
CA GLY A 640 -24.40 -10.01 -0.83
C GLY A 640 -24.93 -8.61 -1.18
N THR A 641 -25.27 -7.80 -0.18
CA THR A 641 -25.67 -6.40 -0.36
C THR A 641 -24.47 -5.47 -0.34
N LYS A 642 -24.39 -4.58 -1.32
CA LYS A 642 -23.42 -3.50 -1.38
C LYS A 642 -23.60 -2.52 -0.20
N PRO A 643 -22.51 -1.94 0.34
CA PRO A 643 -22.59 -0.84 1.30
C PRO A 643 -23.45 0.30 0.78
N LYS A 644 -24.17 0.97 1.68
CA LYS A 644 -24.87 2.22 1.32
C LYS A 644 -23.83 3.29 0.99
N GLU A 645 -23.91 3.85 -0.21
CA GLU A 645 -23.03 4.90 -0.70
C GLU A 645 -23.80 6.21 -0.87
N GLU A 646 -23.21 7.31 -0.43
CA GLU A 646 -23.68 8.68 -0.67
C GLU A 646 -22.54 9.42 -1.39
N LYS A 647 -22.85 10.04 -2.54
CA LYS A 647 -21.84 10.69 -3.38
C LYS A 647 -22.31 12.04 -3.90
N LYS A 648 -21.37 12.98 -4.04
CA LYS A 648 -21.62 14.31 -4.57
C LYS A 648 -20.40 14.78 -5.36
N TRP A 649 -20.62 15.44 -6.50
CA TRP A 649 -19.58 16.18 -7.20
C TRP A 649 -19.40 17.53 -6.50
N ILE A 650 -18.17 17.87 -6.14
CA ILE A 650 -17.86 19.02 -5.29
C ILE A 650 -16.96 19.97 -6.07
N GLU A 651 -17.36 21.23 -6.18
CA GLU A 651 -16.59 22.26 -6.89
C GLU A 651 -15.83 23.20 -5.94
N LYS A 652 -16.26 23.27 -4.67
CA LYS A 652 -15.72 24.20 -3.67
C LYS A 652 -15.62 23.57 -2.28
N GLU A 653 -14.68 24.04 -1.47
CA GLU A 653 -14.38 23.54 -0.14
C GLU A 653 -15.54 23.76 0.85
N ASN A 654 -16.25 24.89 0.73
CA ASN A 654 -17.43 25.16 1.55
C ASN A 654 -18.58 24.18 1.26
N GLU A 655 -18.72 23.76 0.00
CA GLU A 655 -19.68 22.75 -0.41
C GLU A 655 -19.27 21.35 0.10
N LEU A 656 -17.97 21.03 0.08
CA LEU A 656 -17.47 19.78 0.66
C LEU A 656 -17.82 19.66 2.14
N LEU A 657 -17.52 20.71 2.91
CA LEU A 657 -17.77 20.74 4.34
C LEU A 657 -19.26 20.68 4.65
N ALA A 658 -20.09 21.45 3.94
CA ALA A 658 -21.55 21.41 4.11
C ALA A 658 -22.11 20.01 3.80
N PHE A 659 -21.66 19.38 2.71
CA PHE A 659 -22.07 18.03 2.32
C PHE A 659 -21.79 17.01 3.43
N TRP A 660 -20.59 17.03 4.03
CA TRP A 660 -20.28 16.11 5.13
C TRP A 660 -21.17 16.31 6.36
N ILE A 661 -21.48 17.55 6.71
CA ILE A 661 -22.41 17.84 7.82
C ILE A 661 -23.82 17.30 7.50
N GLU A 662 -24.30 17.50 6.27
CA GLU A 662 -25.61 17.02 5.82
C GLU A 662 -25.71 15.50 5.84
N ILE A 663 -24.70 14.80 5.34
CA ILE A 663 -24.66 13.34 5.34
C ILE A 663 -24.73 12.80 6.77
N LEU A 664 -23.97 13.35 7.70
CA LEU A 664 -23.98 12.88 9.09
C LEU A 664 -25.32 13.16 9.79
N ARG A 665 -26.01 14.26 9.47
CA ARG A 665 -27.38 14.51 9.94
C ARG A 665 -28.40 13.53 9.36
N ALA A 666 -28.18 13.05 8.14
CA ALA A 666 -29.06 12.09 7.46
C ALA A 666 -28.83 10.62 7.86
N VAL A 667 -27.71 10.31 8.54
CA VAL A 667 -27.43 8.96 9.05
C VAL A 667 -28.45 8.57 10.14
N PRO A 668 -28.90 7.30 10.23
CA PRO A 668 -29.85 6.87 11.26
C PRO A 668 -29.39 7.19 12.69
N LEU A 669 -30.32 7.56 13.57
CA LEU A 669 -30.04 7.92 14.97
C LEU A 669 -29.32 6.81 15.75
N SER A 670 -29.57 5.54 15.42
CA SER A 670 -28.83 4.42 16.03
C SER A 670 -27.34 4.46 15.70
N THR A 671 -26.99 4.85 14.47
CA THR A 671 -25.61 4.98 14.01
C THR A 671 -24.98 6.28 14.51
N GLN A 672 -25.72 7.40 14.53
CA GLN A 672 -25.24 8.66 15.12
C GLN A 672 -24.80 8.46 16.58
N LYS A 673 -25.61 7.77 17.39
CA LYS A 673 -25.26 7.42 18.78
C LYS A 673 -23.95 6.62 18.92
N LEU A 674 -23.56 5.81 17.93
CA LEU A 674 -22.27 5.12 17.97
C LEU A 674 -21.11 6.09 17.86
N TYR A 675 -21.21 7.12 17.02
CA TYR A 675 -20.22 8.18 16.90
C TYR A 675 -20.19 9.10 18.12
N GLU A 676 -21.33 9.31 18.78
CA GLU A 676 -21.41 10.07 20.03
C GLU A 676 -20.74 9.35 21.21
N GLN A 677 -20.87 8.03 21.27
CA GLN A 677 -20.36 7.20 22.37
C GLN A 677 -18.86 6.92 22.23
N ASP A 678 -18.36 6.74 21.01
CA ASP A 678 -16.95 6.53 20.73
C ASP A 678 -16.46 7.51 19.65
N PRO A 679 -15.75 8.59 20.03
CA PRO A 679 -15.17 9.55 19.09
C PRO A 679 -14.23 8.94 18.05
N ASN A 680 -13.71 7.72 18.28
CA ASN A 680 -12.78 7.06 17.37
C ASN A 680 -13.48 6.17 16.33
N ARG A 681 -14.79 5.94 16.46
CA ARG A 681 -15.61 5.23 15.47
C ARG A 681 -15.52 5.93 14.12
N SER A 682 -15.39 5.12 13.08
CA SER A 682 -15.06 5.62 11.76
C SER A 682 -16.18 5.45 10.75
N MET A 683 -16.04 6.19 9.65
CA MET A 683 -16.77 5.99 8.41
C MET A 683 -15.76 5.94 7.26
N LEU A 684 -15.97 5.04 6.30
CA LEU A 684 -15.14 4.99 5.10
C LEU A 684 -15.53 6.11 4.15
N ALA A 685 -14.54 6.82 3.62
CA ALA A 685 -14.71 7.89 2.64
C ALA A 685 -13.67 7.75 1.53
N PHE A 686 -14.00 8.22 0.32
CA PHE A 686 -13.06 8.20 -0.79
C PHE A 686 -13.34 9.34 -1.77
N SER A 687 -12.29 9.78 -2.46
CA SER A 687 -12.30 10.61 -3.66
C SER A 687 -11.89 9.74 -4.87
N PRO A 688 -11.90 10.28 -6.10
CA PRO A 688 -11.40 9.55 -7.27
C PRO A 688 -9.93 9.11 -7.15
N THR A 689 -9.15 9.75 -6.28
CA THR A 689 -7.71 9.52 -6.15
C THR A 689 -7.27 8.99 -4.79
N HIS A 690 -8.12 9.01 -3.75
CA HIS A 690 -7.71 8.60 -2.40
C HIS A 690 -8.87 8.05 -1.57
N ALA A 691 -8.65 6.99 -0.79
CA ALA A 691 -9.59 6.47 0.20
C ALA A 691 -9.03 6.66 1.61
N PHE A 692 -9.88 7.09 2.55
CA PHE A 692 -9.48 7.54 3.88
C PHE A 692 -10.60 7.31 4.90
N ILE A 693 -10.33 7.66 6.16
CA ILE A 693 -11.20 7.35 7.28
C ILE A 693 -11.78 8.64 7.86
N CYS A 694 -13.06 8.87 7.61
CA CYS A 694 -13.84 9.94 8.22
C CYS A 694 -14.07 9.67 9.72
N LYS A 695 -14.02 10.72 10.55
CA LYS A 695 -14.09 10.66 12.02
C LYS A 695 -15.22 11.56 12.56
N PRO A 696 -16.49 11.12 12.43
CA PRO A 696 -17.66 11.94 12.77
C PRO A 696 -17.73 12.40 14.23
N GLY A 697 -17.12 11.61 15.14
CA GLY A 697 -17.15 11.87 16.58
C GLY A 697 -16.09 12.86 17.09
N TRP A 698 -15.21 13.38 16.23
CA TRP A 698 -14.25 14.41 16.61
C TRP A 698 -14.95 15.70 17.05
N SER A 699 -14.44 16.36 18.09
CA SER A 699 -15.15 17.40 18.87
C SER A 699 -15.87 18.45 18.03
N LEU A 700 -15.14 19.16 17.14
CA LEU A 700 -15.72 20.23 16.33
C LEU A 700 -16.63 19.69 15.21
N PHE A 701 -16.30 18.50 14.67
CA PHE A 701 -17.11 17.84 13.65
C PHE A 701 -18.45 17.37 14.22
N ARG A 702 -18.44 16.75 15.39
CA ARG A 702 -19.62 16.36 16.14
C ARG A 702 -20.57 17.53 16.39
N LYS A 703 -20.05 18.64 16.91
CA LYS A 703 -20.82 19.86 17.19
C LYS A 703 -21.53 20.42 15.95
N SER A 704 -20.97 20.22 14.76
CA SER A 704 -21.54 20.81 13.54
C SER A 704 -22.78 20.06 13.06
N TRP A 705 -22.77 18.73 13.11
CA TRP A 705 -23.93 17.94 12.70
C TRP A 705 -24.97 17.77 13.82
N GLU A 706 -24.60 17.94 15.09
CA GLU A 706 -25.55 18.04 16.23
C GLU A 706 -26.32 19.37 16.27
N SER A 707 -25.83 20.41 15.57
CA SER A 707 -26.46 21.73 15.53
C SER A 707 -27.72 21.74 14.66
N ASP A 708 -28.75 22.48 15.09
CA ASP A 708 -29.98 22.72 14.32
C ASP A 708 -29.79 23.75 13.19
N LEU A 709 -28.70 24.52 13.20
CA LEU A 709 -28.41 25.53 12.17
C LEU A 709 -28.17 24.88 10.80
N TYR A 710 -28.62 25.56 9.74
CA TYR A 710 -28.30 25.16 8.37
C TYR A 710 -26.76 25.08 8.17
N PRO A 711 -26.20 24.05 7.51
CA PRO A 711 -24.75 23.80 7.48
C PRO A 711 -23.92 25.00 7.03
N TYR A 712 -24.32 25.69 5.95
CA TYR A 712 -23.62 26.91 5.50
C TYR A 712 -23.68 28.05 6.51
N THR A 713 -24.80 28.21 7.21
CA THR A 713 -24.95 29.21 8.28
C THR A 713 -24.05 28.87 9.46
N TRP A 714 -24.01 27.59 9.86
CA TRP A 714 -23.13 27.13 10.94
C TRP A 714 -21.65 27.36 10.59
N ILE A 715 -21.24 26.96 9.38
CA ILE A 715 -19.85 27.14 8.90
C ILE A 715 -19.46 28.62 8.95
N ARG A 716 -20.26 29.51 8.37
CA ARG A 716 -19.97 30.95 8.30
C ARG A 716 -20.01 31.62 9.67
N ASP A 717 -21.11 31.45 10.40
CA ASP A 717 -21.40 32.29 11.57
C ASP A 717 -20.80 31.74 12.86
N VAL A 718 -20.64 30.41 12.97
CA VAL A 718 -20.14 29.76 14.20
C VAL A 718 -18.65 29.47 14.11
N TRP A 719 -18.18 28.93 13.00
CA TRP A 719 -16.78 28.47 12.90
C TRP A 719 -15.85 29.47 12.21
N LEU A 720 -16.19 29.97 11.02
CA LEU A 720 -15.33 30.87 10.25
C LEU A 720 -15.19 32.26 10.87
N SER A 721 -16.25 32.79 11.48
CA SER A 721 -16.25 34.11 12.11
C SER A 721 -15.10 34.34 13.10
N GLY A 722 -14.74 33.32 13.88
CA GLY A 722 -13.60 33.38 14.81
C GLY A 722 -12.23 33.45 14.11
N GLN A 723 -12.09 32.78 12.96
CA GLN A 723 -10.87 32.80 12.15
C GLN A 723 -10.71 34.13 11.40
N GLU A 724 -11.80 34.66 10.84
CA GLU A 724 -11.83 35.97 10.20
C GLU A 724 -11.45 37.07 11.21
N ALA A 725 -12.11 37.08 12.37
CA ALA A 725 -11.82 38.04 13.44
C ALA A 725 -10.38 37.92 13.99
N PHE A 726 -9.80 36.72 13.97
CA PHE A 726 -8.38 36.53 14.31
C PHE A 726 -7.46 37.17 13.27
N LEU A 727 -7.70 36.90 11.98
CA LEU A 727 -6.89 37.41 10.87
C LEU A 727 -6.99 38.93 10.68
N GLU A 728 -8.15 39.52 10.97
CA GLU A 728 -8.35 40.98 10.96
C GLU A 728 -7.46 41.69 11.98
N LYS A 729 -7.11 41.01 13.08
CA LYS A 729 -6.19 41.53 14.11
C LYS A 729 -4.71 41.35 13.75
N GLN A 730 -4.39 40.56 12.72
CA GLN A 730 -3.00 40.27 12.33
C GLN A 730 -2.44 41.34 11.39
N LEU A 731 -2.11 42.52 11.92
CA LEU A 731 -1.45 43.58 11.17
C LEU A 731 0.07 43.52 11.36
N LEU A 732 0.81 43.18 10.29
CA LEU A 732 2.25 42.97 10.35
C LEU A 732 3.01 44.30 10.40
N SER A 733 3.74 44.53 11.49
CA SER A 733 4.70 45.64 11.61
C SER A 733 5.97 45.38 10.79
N GLY A 734 6.81 46.40 10.59
CA GLY A 734 8.08 46.24 9.86
C GLY A 734 9.00 45.16 10.44
N ARG A 735 9.03 45.03 11.78
CA ARG A 735 9.81 43.96 12.45
C ARG A 735 9.22 42.57 12.19
N MET A 736 7.90 42.46 12.17
CA MET A 736 7.21 41.20 11.85
C MET A 736 7.45 40.77 10.40
N ILE A 737 7.38 41.72 9.47
CA ILE A 737 7.69 41.48 8.05
C ILE A 737 9.13 40.99 7.91
N HIS A 738 10.10 41.67 8.53
CA HIS A 738 11.50 41.23 8.51
C HIS A 738 11.67 39.82 9.07
N TYR A 739 11.04 39.52 10.22
CA TYR A 739 11.05 38.19 10.82
C TYR A 739 10.49 37.12 9.87
N LEU A 740 9.36 37.37 9.22
CA LEU A 740 8.77 36.45 8.26
C LEU A 740 9.61 36.28 7.00
N THR A 741 10.19 37.36 6.46
CA THR A 741 11.10 37.29 5.30
C THR A 741 12.29 36.37 5.58
N GLU A 742 12.90 36.45 6.77
CA GLU A 742 14.00 35.56 7.17
C GLU A 742 13.58 34.08 7.26
N ARG A 743 12.32 33.82 7.62
CA ARG A 743 11.76 32.45 7.64
C ARG A 743 11.50 31.94 6.23
N VAL A 744 10.92 32.76 5.35
CA VAL A 744 10.72 32.43 3.93
C VAL A 744 12.05 32.18 3.23
N LEU A 745 13.09 32.98 3.52
CA LEU A 745 14.44 32.76 3.01
C LEU A 745 15.03 31.39 3.45
N GLY A 746 14.52 30.82 4.54
CA GLY A 746 14.85 29.49 5.02
C GLY A 746 14.44 28.36 4.07
N PHE A 747 13.38 28.54 3.28
CA PHE A 747 12.88 27.54 2.33
C PHE A 747 13.76 27.38 1.08
N PHE A 748 14.63 28.35 0.81
CA PHE A 748 15.54 28.28 -0.32
C PHE A 748 16.82 27.52 0.04
N PRO A 749 17.36 26.71 -0.90
CA PRO A 749 18.68 26.13 -0.75
C PRO A 749 19.73 27.22 -0.50
N SER A 750 20.78 26.92 0.25
CA SER A 750 21.84 27.91 0.57
C SER A 750 22.40 28.61 -0.66
N SER A 751 22.56 27.87 -1.77
CA SER A 751 23.02 28.38 -3.07
C SER A 751 22.12 29.47 -3.67
N TYR A 752 20.82 29.42 -3.38
CA TYR A 752 19.82 30.39 -3.87
C TYR A 752 19.40 31.41 -2.81
N ARG A 753 19.72 31.21 -1.54
CA ARG A 753 19.29 32.11 -0.44
C ARG A 753 19.80 33.54 -0.61
N THR A 754 21.05 33.71 -1.01
CA THR A 754 21.63 35.05 -1.27
C THR A 754 20.95 35.72 -2.45
N LEU A 755 20.65 34.96 -3.51
CA LEU A 755 19.94 35.46 -4.68
C LEU A 755 18.50 35.87 -4.32
N ALA A 756 17.78 35.02 -3.60
CA ALA A 756 16.42 35.30 -3.12
C ALA A 756 16.39 36.56 -2.24
N ARG A 757 17.36 36.71 -1.33
CA ARG A 757 17.50 37.91 -0.48
C ARG A 757 17.75 39.19 -1.30
N ALA A 758 18.53 39.11 -2.37
CA ALA A 758 18.80 40.27 -3.22
C ALA A 758 17.58 40.72 -4.06
N ILE A 759 16.63 39.81 -4.29
CA ILE A 759 15.44 40.05 -5.12
C ILE A 759 14.25 40.51 -4.27
N LEU A 760 14.09 39.99 -3.05
CA LEU A 760 13.00 40.36 -2.16
C LEU A 760 13.20 41.81 -1.67
N PRO A 761 12.27 42.74 -1.96
CA PRO A 761 12.40 44.13 -1.53
C PRO A 761 12.07 44.29 -0.05
N ASP A 762 12.47 45.43 0.52
CA ASP A 762 11.93 45.87 1.80
C ASP A 762 10.45 46.24 1.64
N PHE A 763 9.57 45.37 2.14
CA PHE A 763 8.13 45.58 2.03
C PHE A 763 7.65 46.69 2.99
N ALA A 764 6.89 47.65 2.48
CA ALA A 764 6.37 48.78 3.25
C ALA A 764 5.33 48.35 4.30
N PRO A 765 5.58 48.54 5.62
CA PRO A 765 4.61 48.24 6.67
C PRO A 765 3.59 49.39 6.89
N PRO A 766 2.45 49.13 7.55
CA PRO A 766 1.96 47.82 7.96
C PRO A 766 1.21 47.09 6.83
N MET A 767 1.16 45.76 6.87
CA MET A 767 0.35 44.98 5.91
C MET A 767 -0.21 43.70 6.52
N TYR A 768 -1.24 43.14 5.89
CA TYR A 768 -1.80 41.86 6.31
C TYR A 768 -0.98 40.67 5.77
N PRO A 769 -1.02 39.49 6.41
CA PRO A 769 -0.32 38.29 5.94
C PRO A 769 -0.60 37.93 4.48
N ALA A 770 -1.86 38.03 4.05
CA ALA A 770 -2.25 37.78 2.67
C ALA A 770 -1.59 38.74 1.66
N GLU A 771 -1.45 40.01 2.03
CA GLU A 771 -0.76 40.98 1.21
C GLU A 771 0.75 40.72 1.15
N PHE A 772 1.36 40.37 2.28
CA PHE A 772 2.77 40.01 2.35
C PHE A 772 3.07 38.79 1.46
N ARG A 773 2.29 37.71 1.57
CA ARG A 773 2.40 36.53 0.69
C ARG A 773 2.29 36.91 -0.78
N ARG A 774 1.25 37.64 -1.16
CA ARG A 774 1.03 38.05 -2.56
C ARG A 774 2.25 38.79 -3.11
N ARG A 775 2.78 39.76 -2.37
CA ARG A 775 3.95 40.54 -2.79
C ARG A 775 5.23 39.68 -2.89
N VAL A 776 5.43 38.73 -1.97
CA VAL A 776 6.56 37.77 -2.05
C VAL A 776 6.46 36.92 -3.32
N LEU A 777 5.28 36.35 -3.62
CA LEU A 777 5.08 35.50 -4.80
C LEU A 777 5.18 36.29 -6.11
N GLU A 778 4.65 37.51 -6.17
CA GLU A 778 4.74 38.41 -7.34
C GLU A 778 6.20 38.75 -7.70
N VAL A 779 7.05 38.92 -6.71
CA VAL A 779 8.48 39.19 -6.92
C VAL A 779 9.21 37.94 -7.47
N LEU A 780 8.77 36.75 -7.05
CA LEU A 780 9.43 35.48 -7.35
C LEU A 780 8.91 34.77 -8.62
N VAL A 781 7.71 35.08 -9.11
CA VAL A 781 7.09 34.41 -10.28
C VAL A 781 7.93 34.50 -11.56
N ASN A 782 8.69 35.58 -11.72
CA ASN A 782 9.52 35.84 -12.91
C ASN A 782 10.89 35.15 -12.87
N GLN A 783 11.20 34.40 -11.80
CA GLN A 783 12.49 33.77 -11.61
C GLN A 783 12.53 32.38 -12.27
N LYS A 784 13.35 32.24 -13.33
CA LYS A 784 13.46 30.99 -14.12
C LYS A 784 13.79 29.75 -13.28
N TRP A 785 14.54 29.91 -12.20
CA TRP A 785 14.94 28.82 -11.30
C TRP A 785 13.80 28.32 -10.39
N LEU A 786 12.66 29.04 -10.31
CA LEU A 786 11.45 28.66 -9.57
C LEU A 786 10.30 28.17 -10.47
N GLN A 787 10.39 28.36 -11.79
CA GLN A 787 9.29 28.10 -12.74
C GLN A 787 9.00 26.61 -12.99
N ARG A 788 9.84 25.69 -12.50
CA ARG A 788 9.62 24.23 -12.58
C ARG A 788 8.79 23.69 -11.39
N GLY A 789 7.66 24.31 -11.10
CA GLY A 789 6.74 23.89 -10.00
C GLY A 789 7.11 24.36 -8.59
N GLY A 790 8.30 24.93 -8.39
CA GLY A 790 8.75 25.41 -7.07
C GLY A 790 7.94 26.58 -6.49
N LEU A 791 7.27 27.37 -7.35
CA LEU A 791 6.46 28.51 -6.88
C LEU A 791 5.18 28.09 -6.14
N MET A 792 4.49 27.04 -6.62
CA MET A 792 3.27 26.53 -5.96
C MET A 792 3.62 25.93 -4.60
N GLN A 793 4.68 25.12 -4.55
CA GLN A 793 5.18 24.57 -3.30
C GLN A 793 5.60 25.66 -2.31
N LEU A 794 6.25 26.73 -2.77
CA LEU A 794 6.61 27.86 -1.91
C LEU A 794 5.38 28.57 -1.35
N ALA A 795 4.30 28.69 -2.14
CA ALA A 795 3.06 29.29 -1.68
C ALA A 795 2.45 28.50 -0.51
N ASP A 796 2.39 27.17 -0.64
CA ASP A 796 1.90 26.26 0.41
C ASP A 796 2.77 26.31 1.67
N GLU A 797 4.10 26.43 1.51
CA GLU A 797 5.05 26.56 2.63
C GLU A 797 4.89 27.89 3.38
N ILE A 798 4.62 28.99 2.65
CA ILE A 798 4.32 30.30 3.26
C ILE A 798 3.00 30.25 4.04
N ASP A 799 1.98 29.60 3.49
CA ASP A 799 0.66 29.50 4.14
C ASP A 799 0.75 28.65 5.42
N SER A 800 1.44 27.51 5.33
CA SER A 800 1.78 26.65 6.47
C SER A 800 2.66 27.37 7.50
N LEU A 801 3.53 28.29 7.07
CA LEU A 801 4.33 29.12 7.96
C LEU A 801 3.44 30.08 8.77
N PHE A 802 2.54 30.81 8.12
CA PHE A 802 1.64 31.72 8.82
C PHE A 802 0.73 31.00 9.82
N TYR A 803 0.17 29.85 9.42
CA TYR A 803 -0.69 29.05 10.29
C TYR A 803 0.03 28.68 11.61
N ARG A 804 1.31 28.28 11.51
CA ARG A 804 2.12 27.87 12.67
C ARG A 804 2.63 29.03 13.51
N LEU A 805 2.95 30.17 12.88
CA LEU A 805 3.63 31.29 13.54
C LEU A 805 2.68 32.34 14.13
N LEU A 806 1.50 32.57 13.54
CA LEU A 806 0.61 33.65 13.98
C LEU A 806 -0.08 33.32 15.32
N PRO A 807 -0.28 34.32 16.20
CA PRO A 807 0.15 35.71 16.05
C PRO A 807 1.65 35.89 16.33
N LEU A 808 2.23 36.92 15.71
CA LEU A 808 3.54 37.41 16.09
C LEU A 808 3.40 38.48 17.18
N PHE A 809 4.32 38.51 18.13
CA PHE A 809 4.33 39.51 19.20
C PHE A 809 5.77 39.86 19.63
N PRO A 810 6.00 41.08 20.12
CA PRO A 810 7.31 41.49 20.61
C PRO A 810 7.66 40.84 21.96
N GLU A 811 8.94 40.73 22.28
CA GLU A 811 9.42 40.10 23.53
C GLU A 811 8.79 40.67 24.82
N HIS A 812 8.49 41.97 24.89
CA HIS A 812 7.89 42.57 26.10
C HIS A 812 6.50 42.02 26.46
N ASP A 813 5.78 41.41 25.51
CA ASP A 813 4.49 40.78 25.77
C ASP A 813 4.64 39.32 26.25
N LEU A 814 5.84 38.73 26.16
CA LEU A 814 6.10 37.32 26.44
C LEU A 814 5.70 36.91 27.86
N ARG A 815 6.10 37.68 28.87
CA ARG A 815 5.79 37.38 30.28
C ARG A 815 4.30 37.36 30.55
N ASP A 816 3.56 38.29 29.95
CA ASP A 816 2.11 38.37 30.11
C ASP A 816 1.40 37.22 29.38
N HIS A 817 1.80 36.93 28.13
CA HIS A 817 1.32 35.76 27.39
C HIS A 817 1.60 34.45 28.12
N PHE A 818 2.82 34.27 28.63
CA PHE A 818 3.21 33.11 29.41
C PHE A 818 2.34 32.95 30.66
N ARG A 819 2.11 34.03 31.41
CA ARG A 819 1.25 34.03 32.59
C ARG A 819 -0.18 33.62 32.25
N ARG A 820 -0.80 34.26 31.25
CA ARG A 820 -2.19 34.00 30.85
C ARG A 820 -2.41 32.53 30.48
N VAL A 821 -1.48 31.93 29.73
CA VAL A 821 -1.57 30.51 29.36
C VAL A 821 -1.39 29.62 30.59
N LEU A 822 -0.37 29.87 31.42
CA LEU A 822 -0.06 29.02 32.57
C LEU A 822 -1.15 29.03 33.64
N GLU A 823 -1.84 30.17 33.83
CA GLU A 823 -2.96 30.28 34.76
C GLU A 823 -4.14 29.38 34.35
N GLN A 824 -4.41 29.23 33.05
CA GLN A 824 -5.51 28.41 32.53
C GLN A 824 -5.21 26.91 32.42
N LEU A 825 -3.95 26.50 32.49
CA LEU A 825 -3.56 25.09 32.54
C LEU A 825 -3.83 24.50 33.94
N SER A 826 -5.09 24.18 34.22
CA SER A 826 -5.56 23.68 35.53
C SER A 826 -4.95 22.34 35.96
N GLU A 827 -4.43 21.59 35.00
CA GLU A 827 -3.86 20.25 35.17
C GLU A 827 -2.43 20.29 35.75
N ILE A 828 -1.78 21.45 35.68
CA ILE A 828 -0.44 21.67 36.24
C ILE A 828 -0.57 22.08 37.70
N GLN A 829 0.17 21.39 38.58
CA GLN A 829 0.20 21.69 40.01
C GLN A 829 0.76 23.08 40.29
N LYS A 830 0.29 23.73 41.36
CA LYS A 830 0.66 25.10 41.71
C LYS A 830 2.18 25.25 41.90
N GLU A 831 2.79 24.28 42.56
CA GLU A 831 4.24 24.24 42.83
C GLU A 831 5.04 24.17 41.52
N THR A 832 4.58 23.36 40.56
CA THR A 832 5.19 23.30 39.22
C THR A 832 5.02 24.62 38.47
N LYS A 833 3.88 25.30 38.58
CA LYS A 833 3.68 26.62 37.96
C LYS A 833 4.64 27.67 38.55
N GLU A 834 4.79 27.69 39.87
CA GLU A 834 5.73 28.59 40.57
C GLU A 834 7.17 28.34 40.11
N GLU A 835 7.56 27.08 39.99
CA GLU A 835 8.88 26.69 39.48
C GLU A 835 9.07 27.08 38.00
N MET A 836 8.06 26.89 37.15
CA MET A 836 8.09 27.35 35.76
C MET A 836 8.31 28.87 35.66
N PHE A 837 7.67 29.67 36.52
CA PHE A 837 7.91 31.12 36.57
C PHE A 837 9.32 31.48 37.05
N ARG A 838 9.88 30.71 37.99
CA ARG A 838 11.26 30.88 38.46
C ARG A 838 12.24 30.64 37.32
N LEU A 839 12.07 29.55 36.57
CA LEU A 839 12.90 29.18 35.41
C LEU A 839 12.68 30.12 34.21
N PHE A 840 11.48 30.66 34.04
CA PHE A 840 11.16 31.60 32.97
C PHE A 840 11.93 32.94 33.09
N SER A 841 12.15 33.43 34.32
CA SER A 841 12.75 34.75 34.55
C SER A 841 14.14 34.93 33.91
N PRO A 842 15.12 34.03 34.08
CA PRO A 842 16.41 34.13 33.40
C PRO A 842 16.29 33.92 31.87
N LEU A 843 15.39 33.04 31.43
CA LEU A 843 15.17 32.79 30.00
C LEU A 843 14.64 34.05 29.29
N GLU A 844 13.75 34.80 29.92
CA GLU A 844 13.24 36.06 29.38
C GLU A 844 14.36 37.08 29.17
N GLU A 845 15.30 37.20 30.12
CA GLU A 845 16.46 38.08 30.01
C GLU A 845 17.37 37.69 28.83
N GLU A 846 17.55 36.39 28.59
CA GLU A 846 18.35 35.86 27.47
C GLU A 846 17.69 36.05 26.09
N ILE A 847 16.36 36.03 26.01
CA ILE A 847 15.61 36.18 24.75
C ILE A 847 15.82 37.57 24.12
N GLY A 848 16.02 38.60 24.95
CA GLY A 848 16.47 39.94 24.56
C GLY A 848 15.40 40.88 23.97
N ARG A 849 15.56 42.19 24.24
CA ARG A 849 14.55 43.27 24.02
C ARG A 849 14.14 43.59 22.58
N TYR A 850 14.78 42.99 21.58
CA TYR A 850 14.53 43.32 20.15
C TYR A 850 13.92 42.15 19.36
N ARG A 851 13.56 41.05 20.03
CA ARG A 851 13.11 39.84 19.36
C ARG A 851 11.62 39.86 19.04
N MET A 852 11.29 39.36 17.86
CA MET A 852 9.94 38.95 17.50
C MET A 852 9.75 37.48 17.86
N LEU A 853 8.64 37.18 18.50
CA LEU A 853 8.24 35.83 18.91
C LEU A 853 6.95 35.44 18.20
N SER A 854 6.74 34.14 18.09
CA SER A 854 5.59 33.53 17.45
C SER A 854 4.79 32.67 18.42
N SER A 855 3.58 32.28 18.00
CA SER A 855 2.80 31.23 18.66
C SER A 855 3.61 29.96 18.90
N LEU A 856 4.37 29.50 17.89
CA LEU A 856 5.23 28.33 18.00
C LEU A 856 6.33 28.51 19.05
N ASP A 857 6.94 29.70 19.14
CA ASP A 857 7.98 29.99 20.13
C ASP A 857 7.42 29.94 21.56
N LEU A 858 6.26 30.57 21.80
CA LEU A 858 5.58 30.53 23.10
C LEU A 858 5.27 29.09 23.52
N ARG A 859 4.75 28.28 22.60
CA ARG A 859 4.45 26.86 22.84
C ARG A 859 5.71 26.07 23.22
N ARG A 860 6.83 26.30 22.52
CA ARG A 860 8.12 25.66 22.81
C ARG A 860 8.64 26.05 24.19
N ILE A 861 8.55 27.34 24.55
CA ILE A 861 8.93 27.85 25.87
C ILE A 861 8.10 27.19 26.98
N ILE A 862 6.77 27.18 26.86
CA ILE A 862 5.88 26.58 27.87
C ILE A 862 6.20 25.10 28.06
N LYS A 863 6.34 24.34 26.97
CA LYS A 863 6.66 22.91 27.04
C LYS A 863 8.04 22.66 27.65
N GLY A 864 9.06 23.41 27.24
CA GLY A 864 10.43 23.26 27.76
C GLY A 864 10.52 23.58 29.25
N LEU A 865 9.87 24.67 29.69
CA LEU A 865 9.80 25.03 31.10
C LEU A 865 9.02 24.01 31.92
N TYR A 866 7.93 23.46 31.38
CA TYR A 866 7.20 22.40 32.06
C TYR A 866 8.08 21.15 32.24
N ILE A 867 8.82 20.73 31.21
CA ILE A 867 9.76 19.60 31.30
C ILE A 867 10.80 19.83 32.39
N GLN A 868 11.43 21.01 32.42
CA GLN A 868 12.45 21.34 33.43
C GLN A 868 11.86 21.44 34.84
N ALA A 869 10.73 22.12 35.00
CA ALA A 869 10.08 22.32 36.30
C ALA A 869 9.51 21.02 36.90
N SER A 870 8.99 20.13 36.05
CA SER A 870 8.42 18.85 36.48
C SER A 870 9.45 17.71 36.51
N ASN A 871 10.65 17.93 35.96
CA ASN A 871 11.69 16.92 35.78
C ASN A 871 11.18 15.61 35.16
N THR A 872 10.24 15.73 34.22
CA THR A 872 9.70 14.58 33.48
C THR A 872 9.61 14.87 31.99
N THR A 873 9.78 13.82 31.18
CA THR A 873 9.62 13.84 29.73
C THR A 873 8.21 13.44 29.29
N ARG A 874 7.39 12.93 30.23
CA ARG A 874 6.03 12.44 29.98
C ARG A 874 5.05 12.85 31.08
N SER A 875 3.78 12.94 30.73
CA SER A 875 2.71 13.34 31.65
C SER A 875 1.44 12.53 31.41
N PRO A 876 0.64 12.24 32.46
CA PRO A 876 -0.67 11.63 32.29
C PRO A 876 -1.73 12.60 31.77
N VAL A 877 -1.51 13.92 31.90
CA VAL A 877 -2.57 14.94 31.70
C VAL A 877 -2.16 16.10 30.79
N LEU A 878 -0.85 16.37 30.62
CA LEU A 878 -0.41 17.46 29.77
C LEU A 878 -0.11 16.96 28.35
N SER A 879 -1.09 17.10 27.46
CA SER A 879 -0.93 16.90 26.03
C SER A 879 -0.56 18.21 25.31
N HIS A 880 0.02 18.08 24.13
CA HIS A 880 0.27 19.20 23.21
C HIS A 880 -1.03 19.93 22.84
N ASP A 881 -2.12 19.20 22.67
CA ASP A 881 -3.43 19.73 22.29
C ASP A 881 -3.99 20.67 23.38
N ARG A 882 -3.75 20.37 24.66
CA ARG A 882 -4.25 21.20 25.77
C ARG A 882 -3.58 22.57 25.82
N ILE A 883 -2.28 22.63 25.57
CA ILE A 883 -1.55 23.91 25.47
C ILE A 883 -2.10 24.72 24.29
N LEU A 884 -2.31 24.07 23.14
CA LEU A 884 -2.87 24.72 21.96
C LEU A 884 -4.30 25.23 22.18
N GLU A 885 -5.16 24.45 22.83
CA GLU A 885 -6.54 24.85 23.15
C GLU A 885 -6.56 26.13 23.99
N VAL A 886 -5.75 26.20 25.05
CA VAL A 886 -5.62 27.39 25.89
C VAL A 886 -5.07 28.58 25.08
N MET A 887 -4.02 28.36 24.29
CA MET A 887 -3.46 29.42 23.44
C MET A 887 -4.46 29.94 22.42
N ARG A 888 -5.26 29.07 21.80
CA ARG A 888 -6.32 29.44 20.85
C ARG A 888 -7.38 30.30 21.52
N LYS A 889 -7.83 29.91 22.72
CA LYS A 889 -8.80 30.67 23.51
C LYS A 889 -8.30 32.07 23.88
N GLU A 890 -7.02 32.22 24.15
CA GLU A 890 -6.36 33.50 24.44
C GLU A 890 -5.99 34.31 23.17
N GLY A 891 -6.27 33.78 21.97
CA GLY A 891 -5.87 34.41 20.71
C GLY A 891 -4.35 34.41 20.47
N LEU A 892 -3.62 33.50 21.12
CA LEU A 892 -2.16 33.31 21.05
C LEU A 892 -1.75 32.15 20.14
N ALA A 893 -2.70 31.54 19.45
CA ALA A 893 -2.47 30.59 18.37
C ALA A 893 -3.57 30.73 17.31
N PHE A 894 -3.27 30.30 16.09
CA PHE A 894 -4.28 30.26 15.04
C PHE A 894 -5.47 29.38 15.47
N PRO A 895 -6.72 29.81 15.23
CA PRO A 895 -7.90 29.09 15.69
C PRO A 895 -7.97 27.63 15.19
N GLU A 896 -8.72 26.81 15.93
CA GLU A 896 -8.81 25.36 15.68
C GLU A 896 -9.30 25.06 14.25
N PRO A 897 -8.58 24.21 13.49
CA PRO A 897 -9.04 23.78 12.18
C PRO A 897 -10.18 22.78 12.33
N PHE A 898 -11.02 22.66 11.31
CA PHE A 898 -12.12 21.71 11.29
C PHE A 898 -11.60 20.34 10.82
N LEU A 899 -11.05 19.56 11.73
CA LEU A 899 -10.58 18.20 11.46
C LEU A 899 -11.77 17.26 11.19
N VAL A 900 -11.64 16.42 10.16
CA VAL A 900 -12.75 15.56 9.67
C VAL A 900 -12.38 14.10 9.45
N ALA A 901 -11.11 13.82 9.16
CA ALA A 901 -10.68 12.50 8.75
C ALA A 901 -9.21 12.22 9.07
N ASP A 902 -8.90 10.94 9.25
CA ASP A 902 -7.56 10.37 9.24
C ASP A 902 -7.20 10.02 7.78
N THR A 903 -6.06 10.51 7.27
CA THR A 903 -5.67 10.32 5.88
C THR A 903 -5.09 8.93 5.60
N ASN A 904 -5.04 8.05 6.61
CA ASN A 904 -4.27 6.81 6.67
C ASN A 904 -2.75 7.00 6.66
N TRP A 905 -2.23 8.13 6.19
CA TRP A 905 -0.80 8.42 6.18
C TRP A 905 -0.29 8.65 7.59
N VAL A 906 1.00 8.39 7.75
CA VAL A 906 1.67 8.63 9.02
C VAL A 906 1.57 10.10 9.41
N ASN A 907 1.09 10.36 10.62
CA ASN A 907 1.04 11.67 11.29
C ASN A 907 0.09 12.71 10.67
N ASN A 908 -0.72 12.35 9.66
CA ASN A 908 -1.59 13.28 8.95
C ASN A 908 -3.08 13.03 9.25
N ALA A 909 -3.83 14.12 9.31
CA ALA A 909 -5.27 14.22 9.33
C ALA A 909 -5.71 15.22 8.25
N PHE A 910 -6.92 15.05 7.74
CA PHE A 910 -7.57 16.03 6.88
C PHE A 910 -8.41 16.98 7.72
N GLY A 911 -8.44 18.25 7.30
CA GLY A 911 -9.33 19.24 7.89
C GLY A 911 -9.45 20.50 7.05
N PHE A 912 -10.36 21.37 7.45
CA PHE A 912 -10.51 22.67 6.83
C PHE A 912 -9.94 23.79 7.69
N THR A 913 -9.45 24.84 7.05
CA THR A 913 -9.07 26.08 7.72
C THR A 913 -9.32 27.27 6.81
N LEU A 914 -9.45 28.46 7.38
CA LEU A 914 -9.27 29.69 6.64
C LEU A 914 -7.78 29.88 6.39
N ASN A 915 -7.33 29.86 5.13
CA ASN A 915 -5.93 30.03 4.81
C ASN A 915 -5.48 31.46 5.18
N PRO A 916 -4.47 31.64 6.05
CA PRO A 916 -4.02 32.96 6.49
C PRO A 916 -3.43 33.82 5.36
N GLY A 917 -2.94 33.20 4.30
CA GLY A 917 -2.30 33.80 3.14
C GLY A 917 -3.23 34.13 1.98
N THR A 918 -4.36 33.44 1.83
CA THR A 918 -5.37 33.72 0.78
C THR A 918 -6.64 34.35 1.35
N ARG A 919 -6.96 34.06 2.62
CA ARG A 919 -8.26 34.31 3.28
C ARG A 919 -9.41 33.51 2.71
N ASP A 920 -9.12 32.45 1.98
CA ASP A 920 -10.12 31.51 1.47
C ASP A 920 -10.22 30.28 2.37
N LEU A 921 -11.40 29.66 2.40
CA LEU A 921 -11.58 28.37 3.06
C LEU A 921 -10.90 27.30 2.21
N GLU A 922 -9.99 26.55 2.81
CA GLU A 922 -9.20 25.53 2.11
C GLU A 922 -9.21 24.20 2.87
N PHE A 923 -8.97 23.11 2.15
CA PHE A 923 -8.87 21.76 2.68
C PHE A 923 -7.40 21.34 2.76
N TRP A 924 -6.90 21.15 3.98
CA TRP A 924 -5.48 20.99 4.28
C TRP A 924 -5.19 19.64 4.94
N ARG A 925 -3.89 19.32 4.96
CA ARG A 925 -3.33 18.26 5.80
C ARG A 925 -2.83 18.89 7.09
N PHE A 926 -3.29 18.37 8.21
CA PHE A 926 -2.86 18.75 9.55
C PHE A 926 -2.22 17.55 10.24
N ASP A 927 -1.52 17.79 11.34
CA ASP A 927 -1.35 16.72 12.31
C ASP A 927 -2.62 16.48 13.15
N PHE A 928 -2.60 15.43 13.99
CA PHE A 928 -3.74 15.09 14.86
C PHE A 928 -4.11 16.17 15.90
N SER A 929 -3.25 17.18 16.11
CA SER A 929 -3.52 18.33 16.98
C SER A 929 -4.11 19.54 16.24
N GLY A 930 -4.19 19.46 14.91
CA GLY A 930 -4.55 20.57 14.06
C GLY A 930 -3.46 21.64 14.01
N SER A 931 -2.16 21.26 14.04
CA SER A 931 -1.03 22.20 13.88
C SER A 931 -0.39 22.15 12.50
#